data_AF-A0A2E2VEQ7-F1
#
_entry.id   AF-A0A2E2VEQ7-F1
#
_cell.length_a   1.000
_cell.length_b   1.000
_cell.length_c   1.000
_cell.angle_alpha   90.00
_cell.angle_beta   90.00
_cell.angle_gamma   90.00
#
_symmetry.space_group_name_H-M   'P 1'
#
loop_
_entity.id
_entity.type
_entity.pdbx_description
1 polymer ?
#
loop_
_entity_poly.entity_id
_entity_poly.type
_entity_poly.pdbx_seq_one_letter_code
_entity_poly.pdbx_strand_id
1 'polypeptide(L)'
;MSSVIQDRDELSSLEVKSNTENLASGHFHLVDDSVFSESVNAMDYDESGNLFYAGTLCGRSSTELSNAVECEFTSDTGSQSTLSFAPAYVASMDNAGNRVEAHLFHSGYGDRIDDLIVLENGDILVAGGFCWLSNECYLQGDNLLLEAPGRNMDAFVLRMTSSGQVIWSRAFWSAGNDVIHSLDEGPNGEIYFQGTFCADTGSDCRLNSVRGIQGPLTKGDADIFFGKLDSDGSLQWVKNLGSSTNDHDLGGGYWSLQQMGIVATSDGGVIVTGSVCHDSSWLDTCSFRLSPDDEITGQDGFVAKYSANGTYQWYELVGGSAVDFLQVTVPIDESRILVGGNHYSANFSVTGFNVSNSGSSDAWWAIFNYENKEWEGLWDSDETGDAYIHSASVGSDGQIVVAGSGCWQTTPCTIEVAGKSHNGRTYGIGWALKVDETGISEWMKGVYSTTRSASPVTQVIHNEFGDIAMSIPNCYSDDNDADCNFIMGEQTFNSVNNGTLVRVIISDYDRDGLPNQLDDCPMGDEGWTSDSTTDYDADGCNDLTEDLDDDNDGWLDSEEIECSHSPTDASSMPTDSDGDGVCDNNDNDDDGDGYLDVEDAFPYNAEEWSDNDMDGIGDNLDMDDDNDDWEDYQDDFSKDACAYLDSDGDGRPDAFVIPNCPTSLEEDSDDDGDGVDDTVDAWPLDPAMGLDSDGDGLPNEHKSGLTGSIEEDTDDDNDGYPDSEDDFPLDSNHWLDTDSDGVDDKIDTDKDGDGWSNLDEEDCGTDSLDAEDWPTDSDNDGVCDVMDKQGLSEIFSGGVGVAFALSTILILAAIAYTRKESILGGSISEIPPPPSLDEVMEVEVEEDSD
;
A
#
# COMPACT_ATOMS: atom_id res chain seq x y z
N MET A 1 -40.99 43.52 33.42
CA MET A 1 -40.38 43.53 32.07
C MET A 1 -39.19 42.60 32.19
N SER A 2 -39.32 41.33 31.77
CA SER A 2 -39.47 40.86 30.37
C SER A 2 -38.17 41.13 29.60
N SER A 3 -37.50 40.15 29.00
CA SER A 3 -37.74 38.68 28.87
C SER A 3 -36.41 38.03 28.45
N VAL A 4 -36.15 36.71 28.46
CA VAL A 4 -36.99 35.50 28.28
C VAL A 4 -36.60 34.42 29.32
N ILE A 5 -37.50 33.47 29.59
CA ILE A 5 -37.16 32.13 30.15
C ILE A 5 -37.74 31.11 29.19
N GLN A 6 -36.84 30.40 28.53
CA GLN A 6 -36.93 29.35 27.50
C GLN A 6 -35.55 29.44 26.81
N ASP A 7 -34.87 28.35 26.47
CA ASP A 7 -35.41 27.00 26.27
C ASP A 7 -35.02 25.95 27.33
N ARG A 8 -35.79 24.86 27.31
CA ARG A 8 -35.54 23.56 27.92
C ARG A 8 -36.17 22.54 26.96
N ASP A 9 -35.59 21.34 26.90
CA ASP A 9 -35.94 20.27 25.96
C ASP A 9 -35.40 20.52 24.53
N GLU A 10 -35.26 19.45 23.74
CA GLU A 10 -34.65 19.42 22.37
C GLU A 10 -33.14 19.76 22.28
N LEU A 11 -32.33 19.10 23.12
CA LEU A 11 -31.02 18.61 22.65
C LEU A 11 -31.33 17.42 21.70
N SER A 12 -31.30 17.69 20.40
CA SER A 12 -31.75 16.75 19.37
C SER A 12 -30.82 15.55 19.19
N SER A 13 -31.41 14.38 18.96
CA SER A 13 -30.71 13.15 18.61
C SER A 13 -30.03 13.21 17.23
N LEU A 14 -28.87 13.85 17.18
CA LEU A 14 -27.74 13.33 16.42
C LEU A 14 -27.14 12.26 17.35
N GLU A 15 -27.49 10.98 17.20
CA GLU A 15 -26.90 10.13 16.16
C GLU A 15 -25.40 10.40 16.04
N VAL A 16 -24.67 10.09 17.11
CA VAL A 16 -23.37 9.42 16.95
C VAL A 16 -23.69 8.07 16.28
N LYS A 17 -23.77 8.11 14.95
CA LYS A 17 -23.51 6.93 14.14
C LYS A 17 -22.02 6.93 13.90
N SER A 18 -21.39 5.81 14.19
CA SER A 18 -20.05 5.51 13.72
C SER A 18 -20.03 5.70 12.20
N ASN A 19 -19.18 6.60 11.71
CA ASN A 19 -18.86 6.68 10.28
C ASN A 19 -17.86 5.56 9.98
N THR A 20 -18.35 4.32 9.87
CA THR A 20 -17.56 3.13 9.52
C THR A 20 -17.05 3.13 8.08
N GLU A 21 -17.24 4.22 7.32
CA GLU A 21 -16.87 4.37 5.91
C GLU A 21 -15.64 5.29 5.70
N ASN A 22 -14.72 5.40 6.67
CA ASN A 22 -13.41 6.05 6.51
C ASN A 22 -12.33 5.45 7.45
N LEU A 23 -12.17 4.12 7.40
CA LEU A 23 -11.04 3.41 8.02
C LEU A 23 -9.77 3.62 7.19
N ALA A 24 -9.16 4.80 7.32
CA ALA A 24 -7.89 5.09 6.69
C ALA A 24 -6.72 4.43 7.48
N SER A 25 -6.16 3.36 6.91
CA SER A 25 -4.80 2.86 7.20
C SER A 25 -4.45 2.64 8.69
N GLY A 26 -5.08 1.63 9.31
CA GLY A 26 -4.37 0.82 10.33
C GLY A 26 -5.11 0.40 11.60
N HIS A 27 -5.44 -0.91 11.67
CA HIS A 27 -5.26 -1.78 12.84
C HIS A 27 -6.01 -1.49 14.17
N PHE A 28 -6.90 -0.50 14.26
CA PHE A 28 -7.51 -0.10 15.55
C PHE A 28 -9.03 -0.21 15.55
N HIS A 29 -9.55 -1.21 16.25
CA HIS A 29 -10.98 -1.33 16.55
C HIS A 29 -11.28 -0.61 17.86
N LEU A 30 -12.21 0.34 17.79
CA LEU A 30 -12.66 1.14 18.92
C LEU A 30 -13.85 0.43 19.58
N VAL A 31 -13.68 0.08 20.86
CA VAL A 31 -14.58 -0.82 21.56
C VAL A 31 -15.09 -0.09 22.81
N ASP A 32 -16.37 0.25 22.79
CA ASP A 32 -17.06 1.15 23.73
C ASP A 32 -16.62 2.64 23.69
N ASP A 33 -17.60 3.54 23.51
CA ASP A 33 -17.45 5.01 23.63
C ASP A 33 -18.38 5.60 24.71
N SER A 34 -18.83 4.75 25.67
CA SER A 34 -19.92 5.06 26.59
C SER A 34 -19.79 6.42 27.28
N VAL A 35 -20.81 7.26 27.06
CA VAL A 35 -20.84 8.68 27.45
C VAL A 35 -21.11 8.87 28.96
N PHE A 36 -20.76 7.88 29.78
CA PHE A 36 -20.93 7.85 31.23
C PHE A 36 -19.66 7.34 31.90
N SER A 37 -19.56 7.54 33.22
CA SER A 37 -18.37 7.18 33.99
C SER A 37 -18.30 5.69 34.32
N GLU A 38 -18.01 4.90 33.30
CA GLU A 38 -17.75 3.46 33.35
C GLU A 38 -16.26 3.18 33.53
N SER A 39 -15.88 2.39 34.53
CA SER A 39 -14.55 1.78 34.63
C SER A 39 -14.55 0.39 34.03
N VAL A 40 -13.51 0.05 33.25
CA VAL A 40 -13.16 -1.33 32.88
C VAL A 40 -11.92 -1.71 33.67
N ASN A 41 -12.11 -2.51 34.71
CA ASN A 41 -11.03 -3.02 35.57
C ASN A 41 -10.65 -4.46 35.22
N ALA A 42 -11.57 -5.19 34.59
CA ALA A 42 -11.45 -6.62 34.30
C ALA A 42 -11.93 -6.93 32.87
N MET A 43 -11.23 -7.82 32.17
CA MET A 43 -11.42 -8.21 30.77
C MET A 43 -10.84 -9.60 30.54
N ASP A 44 -11.52 -10.43 29.77
CA ASP A 44 -11.03 -11.74 29.30
C ASP A 44 -11.78 -12.19 28.03
N TYR A 45 -11.24 -13.14 27.27
CA TYR A 45 -11.81 -13.60 26.00
C TYR A 45 -12.47 -14.98 26.09
N ASP A 46 -13.41 -15.29 25.19
CA ASP A 46 -13.86 -16.67 24.94
C ASP A 46 -13.18 -17.33 23.73
N GLU A 47 -13.36 -18.65 23.58
CA GLU A 47 -12.84 -19.47 22.46
C GLU A 47 -13.28 -19.00 21.06
N SER A 48 -14.23 -18.05 20.94
CA SER A 48 -14.64 -17.46 19.66
C SER A 48 -13.98 -16.11 19.38
N GLY A 49 -13.35 -15.50 20.40
CA GLY A 49 -12.78 -14.16 20.35
C GLY A 49 -13.69 -13.06 20.89
N ASN A 50 -14.84 -13.38 21.50
CA ASN A 50 -15.69 -12.35 22.14
C ASN A 50 -15.01 -11.84 23.41
N LEU A 51 -14.94 -10.51 23.58
CA LEU A 51 -14.29 -9.88 24.72
C LEU A 51 -15.29 -9.64 25.86
N PHE A 52 -15.21 -10.43 26.93
CA PHE A 52 -15.95 -10.15 28.16
C PHE A 52 -15.25 -9.07 28.97
N TYR A 53 -16.00 -8.12 29.53
CA TYR A 53 -15.44 -6.98 30.26
C TYR A 53 -16.33 -6.52 31.43
N ALA A 54 -15.72 -5.97 32.47
CA ALA A 54 -16.39 -5.65 33.73
C ALA A 54 -15.69 -4.54 34.55
N GLY A 55 -16.46 -3.95 35.47
CA GLY A 55 -15.98 -2.92 36.40
C GLY A 55 -17.13 -2.20 37.09
N THR A 56 -17.04 -0.87 37.21
CA THR A 56 -18.06 0.00 37.83
C THR A 56 -18.68 0.94 36.81
N LEU A 57 -20.00 0.89 36.64
CA LEU A 57 -20.78 1.84 35.85
C LEU A 57 -21.13 3.07 36.70
N CYS A 58 -21.27 4.24 36.10
CA CYS A 58 -21.87 5.42 36.75
C CYS A 58 -21.08 6.00 37.96
N GLY A 59 -19.76 5.87 38.00
CA GLY A 59 -18.92 6.40 39.08
C GLY A 59 -18.94 7.93 39.14
N ARG A 60 -19.50 8.53 40.19
CA ARG A 60 -19.64 10.01 40.31
C ARG A 60 -18.77 10.58 41.44
N SER A 61 -18.57 11.89 41.44
CA SER A 61 -17.92 12.58 42.57
C SER A 61 -18.73 12.37 43.86
N SER A 62 -18.04 12.14 44.98
CA SER A 62 -18.68 12.03 46.31
C SER A 62 -19.43 13.30 46.74
N THR A 63 -19.21 14.43 46.06
CA THR A 63 -19.97 15.67 46.25
C THR A 63 -21.36 15.65 45.61
N GLU A 64 -21.61 14.74 44.65
CA GLU A 64 -22.85 14.68 43.86
C GLU A 64 -23.91 13.69 44.39
N LEU A 65 -23.59 12.96 45.46
CA LEU A 65 -24.44 11.97 46.18
C LEU A 65 -25.87 12.43 46.53
N SER A 66 -26.22 13.70 46.32
CA SER A 66 -27.54 14.27 46.59
C SER A 66 -28.52 14.24 45.40
N ASN A 67 -28.03 13.98 44.18
CA ASN A 67 -28.85 13.87 42.98
C ASN A 67 -29.09 12.39 42.62
N ALA A 68 -30.35 11.94 42.69
CA ALA A 68 -30.73 10.66 42.10
C ALA A 68 -30.75 10.80 40.57
N VAL A 69 -29.82 10.13 39.91
CA VAL A 69 -29.70 10.02 38.44
C VAL A 69 -29.66 8.54 38.11
N GLU A 70 -30.54 8.13 37.20
CA GLU A 70 -30.67 6.77 36.71
C GLU A 70 -29.45 6.40 35.84
N CYS A 71 -28.90 5.22 36.10
CA CYS A 71 -27.81 4.62 35.34
C CYS A 71 -28.44 3.56 34.44
N GLU A 72 -28.33 3.74 33.14
CA GLU A 72 -28.87 2.86 32.11
C GLU A 72 -27.69 2.25 31.35
N PHE A 73 -27.75 0.93 31.12
CA PHE A 73 -26.70 0.14 30.48
C PHE A 73 -27.35 -0.71 29.39
N THR A 74 -26.89 -0.64 28.15
CA THR A 74 -27.62 -1.15 26.99
C THR A 74 -26.75 -2.05 26.13
N SER A 75 -27.31 -3.20 25.75
CA SER A 75 -26.80 -4.18 24.79
C SER A 75 -27.87 -4.52 23.75
N ASP A 76 -27.52 -5.36 22.77
CA ASP A 76 -28.47 -5.88 21.79
C ASP A 76 -29.58 -6.76 22.41
N THR A 77 -29.31 -7.42 23.54
CA THR A 77 -30.33 -8.14 24.31
C THR A 77 -31.25 -7.22 25.13
N GLY A 78 -30.82 -5.99 25.42
CA GLY A 78 -31.67 -4.90 25.90
C GLY A 78 -31.00 -3.91 26.86
N SER A 79 -31.82 -3.04 27.47
CA SER A 79 -31.37 -2.05 28.45
C SER A 79 -31.74 -2.46 29.88
N GLN A 80 -30.78 -2.42 30.79
CA GLN A 80 -30.98 -2.51 32.25
C GLN A 80 -30.81 -1.12 32.88
N SER A 81 -31.51 -0.82 33.98
CA SER A 81 -31.30 0.43 34.73
C SER A 81 -31.35 0.29 36.26
N THR A 82 -30.64 1.18 36.95
CA THR A 82 -30.64 1.28 38.42
C THR A 82 -30.49 2.73 38.90
N LEU A 83 -30.98 3.03 40.10
CA LEU A 83 -30.78 4.31 40.79
C LEU A 83 -29.60 4.30 41.77
N SER A 84 -28.79 3.23 41.73
CA SER A 84 -27.64 3.05 42.61
C SER A 84 -26.51 4.01 42.24
N PHE A 85 -25.75 4.42 43.24
CA PHE A 85 -24.49 5.13 43.02
C PHE A 85 -23.40 4.09 42.75
N ALA A 86 -22.73 4.19 41.61
CA ALA A 86 -21.62 3.29 41.22
C ALA A 86 -21.96 1.77 41.31
N PRO A 87 -22.95 1.25 40.56
CA PRO A 87 -23.17 -0.20 40.40
C PRO A 87 -22.02 -0.90 39.66
N ALA A 88 -21.85 -2.20 39.89
CA ALA A 88 -20.96 -3.07 39.13
C ALA A 88 -21.66 -3.62 37.88
N TYR A 89 -20.89 -3.98 36.85
CA TYR A 89 -21.44 -4.58 35.63
C TYR A 89 -20.52 -5.64 35.01
N VAL A 90 -21.10 -6.51 34.19
CA VAL A 90 -20.42 -7.42 33.27
C VAL A 90 -21.07 -7.28 31.90
N ALA A 91 -20.29 -7.24 30.82
CA ALA A 91 -20.75 -7.14 29.43
C ALA A 91 -19.90 -8.02 28.50
N SER A 92 -20.36 -8.22 27.26
CA SER A 92 -19.61 -8.94 26.22
C SER A 92 -19.56 -8.18 24.89
N MET A 93 -18.33 -8.07 24.37
CA MET A 93 -17.91 -7.53 23.08
C MET A 93 -18.02 -8.56 21.95
N ASP A 94 -18.68 -8.30 20.80
CA ASP A 94 -18.36 -9.05 19.57
C ASP A 94 -17.12 -8.46 18.86
N ASN A 95 -16.53 -9.22 17.92
CA ASN A 95 -15.35 -8.81 17.15
C ASN A 95 -15.57 -7.49 16.36
N ALA A 96 -16.82 -7.16 16.03
CA ALA A 96 -17.20 -5.97 15.27
C ALA A 96 -17.45 -4.73 16.15
N GLY A 97 -17.32 -4.85 17.48
CA GLY A 97 -17.51 -3.75 18.42
C GLY A 97 -18.97 -3.48 18.82
N ASN A 98 -19.86 -4.48 18.74
CA ASN A 98 -21.24 -4.39 19.24
C ASN A 98 -21.37 -5.07 20.61
N ARG A 99 -21.96 -4.37 21.59
CA ARG A 99 -22.21 -4.88 22.95
C ARG A 99 -23.36 -5.88 22.97
N VAL A 100 -23.05 -7.17 22.97
CA VAL A 100 -24.03 -8.26 22.79
C VAL A 100 -24.88 -8.48 24.05
N GLU A 101 -24.23 -8.69 25.20
CA GLU A 101 -24.87 -8.90 26.51
C GLU A 101 -24.45 -7.83 27.54
N ALA A 102 -25.31 -7.57 28.52
CA ALA A 102 -25.11 -6.56 29.56
C ALA A 102 -25.84 -6.88 30.87
N HIS A 103 -25.08 -7.01 31.96
CA HIS A 103 -25.56 -7.44 33.28
C HIS A 103 -25.19 -6.44 34.37
N LEU A 104 -26.18 -6.02 35.18
CA LEU A 104 -25.98 -5.05 36.24
C LEU A 104 -26.15 -5.65 37.63
N PHE A 105 -25.14 -5.44 38.49
CA PHE A 105 -25.15 -5.86 39.89
C PHE A 105 -24.99 -4.66 40.80
N HIS A 106 -25.88 -4.50 41.79
CA HIS A 106 -25.89 -3.31 42.63
C HIS A 106 -26.34 -3.58 44.08
N SER A 107 -25.81 -2.79 45.02
CA SER A 107 -26.20 -2.75 46.44
C SER A 107 -26.79 -1.40 46.88
N GLY A 108 -26.89 -0.45 45.94
CA GLY A 108 -27.34 0.92 46.16
C GLY A 108 -26.21 1.94 46.25
N TYR A 109 -25.03 1.53 46.75
CA TYR A 109 -23.85 2.38 46.85
C TYR A 109 -22.56 1.56 46.70
N GLY A 110 -21.75 1.91 45.69
CA GLY A 110 -20.34 1.60 45.60
C GLY A 110 -20.05 0.11 45.48
N ASP A 111 -20.20 -0.37 44.26
CA ASP A 111 -19.97 -1.75 43.85
C ASP A 111 -18.93 -1.75 42.71
N ARG A 112 -17.92 -2.62 42.80
CA ARG A 112 -16.85 -2.74 41.80
C ARG A 112 -16.49 -4.20 41.54
N ILE A 113 -16.19 -4.49 40.29
CA ILE A 113 -15.46 -5.70 39.88
C ILE A 113 -14.00 -5.27 39.70
N ASP A 114 -13.10 -6.11 40.22
CA ASP A 114 -11.65 -5.95 40.10
C ASP A 114 -11.05 -7.04 39.20
N ASP A 115 -11.74 -8.18 39.03
CA ASP A 115 -11.27 -9.29 38.20
C ASP A 115 -12.41 -10.13 37.59
N LEU A 116 -12.15 -10.71 36.40
CA LEU A 116 -13.03 -11.50 35.55
C LEU A 116 -12.18 -12.51 34.79
N ILE A 117 -12.57 -13.78 34.82
CA ILE A 117 -12.03 -14.83 33.94
C ILE A 117 -13.15 -15.62 33.26
N VAL A 118 -12.93 -16.00 32.00
CA VAL A 118 -13.77 -16.93 31.24
C VAL A 118 -13.20 -18.34 31.40
N LEU A 119 -14.06 -19.30 31.71
CA LEU A 119 -13.67 -20.68 31.98
C LEU A 119 -13.83 -21.54 30.72
N GLU A 120 -13.07 -22.65 30.60
CA GLU A 120 -13.09 -23.63 29.47
C GLU A 120 -14.50 -24.08 29.02
N ASN A 121 -15.54 -23.88 29.84
CA ASN A 121 -16.92 -24.28 29.53
C ASN A 121 -17.86 -23.11 29.16
N GLY A 122 -17.33 -21.89 28.94
CA GLY A 122 -18.13 -20.70 28.61
C GLY A 122 -18.94 -20.14 29.79
N ASP A 123 -18.58 -20.48 31.02
CA ASP A 123 -19.03 -19.75 32.22
C ASP A 123 -18.05 -18.61 32.51
N ILE A 124 -18.55 -17.50 33.03
CA ILE A 124 -17.74 -16.38 33.53
C ILE A 124 -17.63 -16.49 35.06
N LEU A 125 -16.45 -16.24 35.60
CA LEU A 125 -16.19 -16.05 37.02
C LEU A 125 -15.77 -14.59 37.26
N VAL A 126 -16.43 -13.89 38.18
CA VAL A 126 -16.09 -12.48 38.51
C VAL A 126 -15.98 -12.25 40.02
N ALA A 127 -15.13 -11.30 40.40
CA ALA A 127 -14.91 -10.92 41.80
C ALA A 127 -14.62 -9.43 41.98
N GLY A 128 -14.76 -8.97 43.22
CA GLY A 128 -14.57 -7.57 43.59
C GLY A 128 -15.16 -7.26 44.96
N GLY A 129 -15.73 -6.05 45.10
CA GLY A 129 -16.31 -5.52 46.34
C GLY A 129 -17.69 -4.89 46.12
N PHE A 130 -18.55 -4.96 47.13
CA PHE A 130 -19.91 -4.39 47.09
C PHE A 130 -20.29 -3.71 48.41
N CYS A 131 -21.30 -2.84 48.40
CA CYS A 131 -21.84 -2.10 49.58
C CYS A 131 -21.01 -0.94 50.14
N TRP A 132 -20.04 -0.38 49.42
CA TRP A 132 -19.25 0.77 49.90
C TRP A 132 -20.15 1.97 50.26
N LEU A 133 -20.24 2.26 51.56
CA LEU A 133 -21.09 3.29 52.20
C LEU A 133 -22.62 2.98 52.26
N SER A 134 -23.06 1.75 51.95
CA SER A 134 -24.50 1.41 51.97
C SER A 134 -25.12 1.34 53.38
N ASN A 135 -26.45 1.40 53.44
CA ASN A 135 -27.23 1.37 54.69
C ASN A 135 -27.94 0.04 54.97
N GLU A 136 -28.28 -0.68 53.90
CA GLU A 136 -28.85 -2.02 53.90
C GLU A 136 -28.09 -2.79 52.79
N CYS A 137 -27.24 -3.74 53.17
CA CYS A 137 -26.27 -4.34 52.25
C CYS A 137 -26.78 -5.65 51.64
N TYR A 138 -26.97 -5.66 50.33
CA TYR A 138 -27.20 -6.86 49.53
C TYR A 138 -26.85 -6.60 48.06
N LEU A 139 -25.98 -7.40 47.45
CA LEU A 139 -25.72 -7.34 46.01
C LEU A 139 -26.88 -8.02 45.27
N GLN A 140 -27.50 -7.33 44.33
CA GLN A 140 -28.62 -7.85 43.53
C GLN A 140 -28.52 -7.43 42.05
N GLY A 141 -29.00 -8.29 41.16
CA GLY A 141 -28.87 -8.17 39.71
C GLY A 141 -29.10 -9.54 39.05
N ASP A 142 -29.79 -9.62 37.91
CA ASP A 142 -30.02 -10.89 37.18
C ASP A 142 -30.37 -12.14 38.04
N ASN A 143 -31.30 -11.95 38.99
CA ASN A 143 -31.79 -12.92 39.98
C ASN A 143 -30.82 -13.27 41.14
N LEU A 144 -29.64 -12.66 41.20
CA LEU A 144 -28.78 -12.64 42.39
C LEU A 144 -29.48 -11.92 43.55
N LEU A 145 -29.29 -12.46 44.75
CA LEU A 145 -29.45 -11.75 46.01
C LEU A 145 -28.41 -12.30 47.00
N LEU A 146 -27.33 -11.53 47.23
CA LEU A 146 -26.22 -11.90 48.11
C LEU A 146 -26.17 -10.94 49.31
N GLU A 147 -26.52 -11.45 50.49
CA GLU A 147 -26.50 -10.68 51.75
C GLU A 147 -25.11 -10.75 52.41
N ALA A 148 -24.58 -9.62 52.88
CA ALA A 148 -23.46 -9.55 53.81
C ALA A 148 -23.76 -8.64 55.02
N PRO A 149 -23.23 -8.93 56.24
CA PRO A 149 -23.67 -8.29 57.48
C PRO A 149 -22.85 -7.03 57.80
N GLY A 150 -22.81 -6.07 56.89
CA GLY A 150 -21.90 -4.91 56.94
C GLY A 150 -22.55 -3.53 56.77
N ARG A 151 -21.66 -2.53 56.66
CA ARG A 151 -21.84 -1.15 56.18
C ARG A 151 -20.62 -0.65 55.39
N ASN A 152 -19.68 -1.57 55.19
CA ASN A 152 -18.40 -1.38 54.56
C ASN A 152 -18.50 -1.99 53.16
N MET A 153 -17.44 -1.88 52.38
CA MET A 153 -17.27 -2.75 51.22
C MET A 153 -17.02 -4.18 51.71
N ASP A 154 -17.86 -5.13 51.32
CA ASP A 154 -17.68 -6.56 51.56
C ASP A 154 -17.26 -7.22 50.23
N ALA A 155 -16.41 -8.25 50.26
CA ALA A 155 -15.88 -8.89 49.06
C ALA A 155 -16.80 -9.98 48.50
N PHE A 156 -16.78 -10.23 47.18
CA PHE A 156 -17.55 -11.30 46.56
C PHE A 156 -16.79 -12.07 45.47
N VAL A 157 -17.29 -13.29 45.21
CA VAL A 157 -17.01 -14.08 44.00
C VAL A 157 -18.34 -14.66 43.51
N LEU A 158 -18.61 -14.61 42.21
CA LEU A 158 -19.75 -15.32 41.60
C LEU A 158 -19.35 -15.97 40.27
N ARG A 159 -20.03 -17.07 39.96
CA ARG A 159 -19.95 -17.77 38.67
C ARG A 159 -21.30 -17.64 37.96
N MET A 160 -21.29 -17.27 36.69
CA MET A 160 -22.46 -17.04 35.84
C MET A 160 -22.25 -17.69 34.47
N THR A 161 -23.32 -18.00 33.74
CA THR A 161 -23.20 -18.34 32.32
C THR A 161 -22.83 -17.10 31.50
N SER A 162 -22.26 -17.26 30.31
CA SER A 162 -22.06 -16.17 29.34
C SER A 162 -23.32 -15.31 29.13
N SER A 163 -24.50 -15.93 29.06
CA SER A 163 -25.82 -15.25 29.00
C SER A 163 -26.34 -14.73 30.36
N GLY A 164 -25.47 -14.26 31.25
CA GLY A 164 -25.83 -13.58 32.49
C GLY A 164 -26.32 -14.41 33.68
N GLN A 165 -26.61 -15.71 33.53
CA GLN A 165 -27.33 -16.45 34.57
C GLN A 165 -26.40 -16.87 35.72
N VAL A 166 -26.47 -16.18 36.86
CA VAL A 166 -25.67 -16.55 38.05
C VAL A 166 -25.99 -17.98 38.53
N ILE A 167 -24.97 -18.82 38.55
CA ILE A 167 -24.99 -20.23 38.95
C ILE A 167 -24.83 -20.33 40.46
N TRP A 168 -23.85 -19.61 41.01
CA TRP A 168 -23.65 -19.44 42.45
C TRP A 168 -22.86 -18.18 42.77
N SER A 169 -22.98 -17.69 44.00
CA SER A 169 -22.23 -16.56 44.53
C SER A 169 -21.78 -16.78 45.98
N ARG A 170 -20.74 -16.08 46.42
CA ARG A 170 -20.18 -16.11 47.78
C ARG A 170 -19.78 -14.69 48.20
N ALA A 171 -20.03 -14.36 49.46
CA ALA A 171 -19.53 -13.15 50.11
C ALA A 171 -18.50 -13.50 51.19
N PHE A 172 -17.51 -12.63 51.33
CA PHE A 172 -16.53 -12.59 52.41
C PHE A 172 -16.59 -11.19 53.04
N TRP A 173 -16.62 -11.12 54.37
CA TRP A 173 -16.86 -9.85 55.08
C TRP A 173 -16.14 -9.78 56.42
N SER A 174 -15.85 -8.58 56.90
CA SER A 174 -15.06 -8.36 58.11
C SER A 174 -15.68 -7.29 59.04
N ALA A 175 -14.85 -6.41 59.59
CA ALA A 175 -15.25 -5.19 60.29
C ALA A 175 -14.66 -3.92 59.63
N GLY A 176 -13.78 -4.09 58.64
CA GLY A 176 -13.28 -3.05 57.73
C GLY A 176 -13.84 -3.24 56.30
N ASN A 177 -13.19 -2.64 55.32
CA ASN A 177 -13.45 -2.88 53.90
C ASN A 177 -12.68 -4.12 53.41
N ASP A 178 -13.32 -4.95 52.59
CA ASP A 178 -12.76 -6.16 51.98
C ASP A 178 -13.03 -6.20 50.46
N VAL A 179 -12.05 -6.63 49.66
CA VAL A 179 -12.17 -6.81 48.19
C VAL A 179 -11.36 -8.03 47.76
N ILE A 180 -11.78 -8.72 46.69
CA ILE A 180 -10.97 -9.72 45.96
C ILE A 180 -10.48 -9.05 44.67
N HIS A 181 -9.18 -9.13 44.41
CA HIS A 181 -8.48 -8.42 43.33
C HIS A 181 -7.95 -9.34 42.23
N SER A 182 -7.92 -10.66 42.45
CA SER A 182 -7.44 -11.64 41.48
C SER A 182 -8.01 -13.04 41.75
N LEU A 183 -8.27 -13.78 40.68
CA LEU A 183 -8.86 -15.12 40.57
C LEU A 183 -7.96 -16.01 39.71
N ASP A 184 -8.13 -17.34 39.83
CA ASP A 184 -7.67 -18.30 38.82
C ASP A 184 -8.44 -19.63 38.93
N GLU A 185 -8.62 -20.39 37.84
CA GLU A 185 -9.16 -21.75 37.86
C GLU A 185 -8.03 -22.79 37.74
N GLY A 186 -7.93 -23.67 38.73
CA GLY A 186 -6.98 -24.78 38.75
C GLY A 186 -7.48 -26.04 38.03
N PRO A 187 -6.57 -26.98 37.71
CA PRO A 187 -6.74 -28.05 36.71
C PRO A 187 -7.75 -29.16 37.05
N ASN A 188 -8.61 -28.99 38.05
CA ASN A 188 -9.75 -29.85 38.38
C ASN A 188 -11.07 -29.05 38.49
N GLY A 189 -11.13 -27.81 37.99
CA GLY A 189 -12.26 -26.90 38.20
C GLY A 189 -12.33 -26.41 39.65
N GLU A 190 -11.18 -26.09 40.24
CA GLU A 190 -11.07 -25.49 41.57
C GLU A 190 -10.76 -24.00 41.44
N ILE A 191 -11.36 -23.15 42.26
CA ILE A 191 -11.23 -21.70 42.08
C ILE A 191 -10.36 -21.12 43.18
N TYR A 192 -9.29 -20.45 42.78
CA TYR A 192 -8.43 -19.65 43.64
C TYR A 192 -8.89 -18.20 43.64
N PHE A 193 -8.62 -17.50 44.74
CA PHE A 193 -8.92 -16.08 44.89
C PHE A 193 -7.95 -15.41 45.86
N GLN A 194 -7.63 -14.15 45.60
CA GLN A 194 -6.78 -13.31 46.45
C GLN A 194 -7.35 -11.90 46.60
N GLY A 195 -7.16 -11.30 47.77
CA GLY A 195 -7.76 -10.00 48.09
C GLY A 195 -7.18 -9.33 49.32
N THR A 196 -7.71 -8.15 49.62
CA THR A 196 -7.39 -7.35 50.81
C THR A 196 -8.57 -7.40 51.78
N PHE A 197 -8.32 -7.56 53.09
CA PHE A 197 -9.39 -7.52 54.10
C PHE A 197 -9.02 -6.66 55.32
N CYS A 198 -10.06 -6.21 56.03
CA CYS A 198 -9.98 -5.35 57.21
C CYS A 198 -9.42 -3.93 56.96
N ALA A 199 -9.39 -3.44 55.71
CA ALA A 199 -8.97 -2.07 55.41
C ALA A 199 -9.87 -1.02 56.09
N ASP A 200 -9.34 0.19 56.31
CA ASP A 200 -9.96 1.25 57.14
C ASP A 200 -10.32 0.82 58.58
N THR A 201 -9.73 -0.27 59.09
CA THR A 201 -10.00 -0.80 60.43
C THR A 201 -8.74 -1.41 61.05
N GLY A 202 -8.59 -1.23 62.36
CA GLY A 202 -7.43 -1.73 63.09
C GLY A 202 -7.60 -3.13 63.68
N SER A 203 -6.52 -3.60 64.31
CA SER A 203 -6.40 -4.89 65.02
C SER A 203 -7.63 -5.33 65.84
N ASP A 204 -7.83 -6.66 65.93
CA ASP A 204 -9.04 -7.41 66.33
C ASP A 204 -10.09 -7.65 65.21
N CYS A 205 -9.88 -7.14 63.99
CA CYS A 205 -10.72 -7.45 62.82
C CYS A 205 -10.52 -8.89 62.28
N ARG A 206 -11.57 -9.48 61.67
CA ARG A 206 -11.64 -10.89 61.25
C ARG A 206 -12.37 -11.06 59.92
N LEU A 207 -11.80 -11.83 59.00
CA LEU A 207 -12.48 -12.32 57.81
C LEU A 207 -13.51 -13.41 58.15
N ASN A 208 -14.72 -13.29 57.61
CA ASN A 208 -15.82 -14.24 57.75
C ASN A 208 -16.34 -14.65 56.37
N SER A 209 -17.04 -15.79 56.31
CA SER A 209 -17.63 -16.29 55.06
C SER A 209 -18.92 -17.06 55.30
N VAL A 210 -19.67 -17.27 54.22
CA VAL A 210 -20.96 -17.99 54.21
C VAL A 210 -20.82 -19.38 54.87
N ARG A 211 -21.87 -19.82 55.58
CA ARG A 211 -21.89 -20.99 56.50
C ARG A 211 -21.14 -20.78 57.84
N GLY A 212 -20.55 -19.61 58.10
CA GLY A 212 -20.04 -19.24 59.43
C GLY A 212 -18.69 -19.88 59.77
N ILE A 213 -17.88 -20.18 58.74
CA ILE A 213 -16.47 -20.52 58.91
C ILE A 213 -15.75 -19.26 59.38
N GLN A 214 -15.17 -19.28 60.58
CA GLN A 214 -14.36 -18.18 61.06
C GLN A 214 -13.00 -18.21 60.36
N GLY A 215 -12.80 -17.26 59.45
CA GLY A 215 -11.52 -17.03 58.79
C GLY A 215 -10.48 -16.40 59.73
N PRO A 216 -9.32 -16.01 59.19
CA PRO A 216 -8.24 -15.40 59.96
C PRO A 216 -8.63 -14.09 60.67
N LEU A 217 -7.87 -13.75 61.71
CA LEU A 217 -7.76 -12.38 62.21
C LEU A 217 -6.72 -11.65 61.34
N THR A 218 -6.88 -10.34 61.13
CA THR A 218 -5.77 -9.50 60.70
C THR A 218 -4.61 -9.60 61.70
N LYS A 219 -3.37 -9.49 61.23
CA LYS A 219 -2.17 -9.42 62.06
C LYS A 219 -1.88 -7.98 62.50
N GLY A 220 -2.39 -6.99 61.77
CA GLY A 220 -2.24 -5.56 62.01
C GLY A 220 -3.49 -4.77 61.63
N ASP A 221 -3.41 -4.08 60.49
CA ASP A 221 -4.47 -3.28 59.88
C ASP A 221 -5.00 -4.03 58.62
N ALA A 222 -4.75 -3.55 57.39
CA ALA A 222 -5.12 -4.26 56.16
C ALA A 222 -4.16 -5.43 55.84
N ASP A 223 -4.66 -6.66 55.93
CA ASP A 223 -3.95 -7.91 55.61
C ASP A 223 -4.34 -8.42 54.20
N ILE A 224 -3.45 -9.15 53.52
CA ILE A 224 -3.78 -9.93 52.31
C ILE A 224 -4.47 -11.23 52.74
N PHE A 225 -5.56 -11.62 52.09
CA PHE A 225 -6.15 -12.96 52.19
C PHE A 225 -6.16 -13.70 50.86
N PHE A 226 -6.11 -15.03 50.93
CA PHE A 226 -6.27 -15.90 49.77
C PHE A 226 -6.94 -17.21 50.16
N GLY A 227 -7.58 -17.89 49.21
CA GLY A 227 -8.32 -19.12 49.49
C GLY A 227 -8.59 -19.98 48.27
N LYS A 228 -9.40 -21.03 48.51
CA LYS A 228 -9.79 -22.02 47.51
C LYS A 228 -11.26 -22.42 47.65
N LEU A 229 -11.98 -22.42 46.54
CA LEU A 229 -13.33 -22.97 46.39
C LEU A 229 -13.28 -24.25 45.53
N ASP A 230 -14.28 -25.13 45.69
CA ASP A 230 -14.65 -26.09 44.64
C ASP A 230 -15.42 -25.37 43.51
N SER A 231 -15.59 -25.98 42.34
CA SER A 231 -16.44 -25.50 41.22
C SER A 231 -17.91 -25.22 41.58
N ASP A 232 -18.44 -25.77 42.69
CA ASP A 232 -19.77 -25.40 43.21
C ASP A 232 -19.76 -24.15 44.11
N GLY A 233 -18.59 -23.52 44.25
CA GLY A 233 -18.26 -22.39 45.12
C GLY A 233 -18.03 -22.77 46.59
N SER A 234 -17.98 -24.05 46.97
CA SER A 234 -17.79 -24.44 48.38
C SER A 234 -16.38 -24.13 48.86
N LEU A 235 -16.27 -23.23 49.85
CA LEU A 235 -15.00 -22.84 50.45
C LEU A 235 -14.30 -24.02 51.13
N GLN A 236 -13.15 -24.42 50.59
CA GLN A 236 -12.28 -25.47 51.13
C GLN A 236 -11.37 -24.91 52.22
N TRP A 237 -10.69 -23.79 51.95
CA TRP A 237 -9.82 -23.11 52.91
C TRP A 237 -9.62 -21.64 52.56
N VAL A 238 -9.22 -20.85 53.57
CA VAL A 238 -8.80 -19.45 53.46
C VAL A 238 -7.63 -19.18 54.42
N LYS A 239 -6.75 -18.24 54.09
CA LYS A 239 -5.49 -17.90 54.76
C LYS A 239 -5.30 -16.38 54.76
N ASN A 240 -4.37 -15.88 55.58
CA ASN A 240 -3.89 -14.49 55.49
C ASN A 240 -2.36 -14.39 55.54
N LEU A 241 -1.84 -13.48 54.71
CA LEU A 241 -0.47 -12.97 54.71
C LEU A 241 -0.54 -11.53 55.22
N GLY A 242 0.43 -11.12 56.03
CA GLY A 242 0.32 -9.82 56.71
C GLY A 242 1.33 -9.58 57.83
N SER A 243 1.36 -8.34 58.32
CA SER A 243 2.32 -7.76 59.26
C SER A 243 1.62 -7.06 60.44
N SER A 244 2.06 -5.86 60.84
CA SER A 244 1.42 -5.05 61.89
C SER A 244 0.98 -3.67 61.38
N THR A 245 0.93 -3.50 60.07
CA THR A 245 0.56 -2.29 59.29
C THR A 245 -0.28 -2.74 58.09
N ASN A 246 -0.67 -1.84 57.20
CA ASN A 246 -1.20 -2.27 55.90
C ASN A 246 -0.11 -3.00 55.11
N ASP A 247 -0.49 -4.12 54.48
CA ASP A 247 0.34 -4.84 53.51
C ASP A 247 -0.19 -4.69 52.07
N HIS A 248 -1.44 -4.21 51.93
CA HIS A 248 -2.03 -3.74 50.67
C HIS A 248 -3.04 -2.62 50.98
N ASP A 249 -3.12 -1.59 50.14
CA ASP A 249 -4.18 -0.58 50.16
C ASP A 249 -5.24 -0.90 49.08
N LEU A 250 -6.47 -0.42 49.22
CA LEU A 250 -7.59 -0.81 48.33
C LEU A 250 -7.59 -0.14 46.95
N GLY A 251 -6.65 0.75 46.67
CA GLY A 251 -6.54 1.46 45.39
C GLY A 251 -7.60 2.55 45.18
N GLY A 252 -7.27 3.51 44.31
CA GLY A 252 -8.02 4.75 44.14
C GLY A 252 -9.44 4.61 43.56
N GLY A 253 -10.45 4.62 44.42
CA GLY A 253 -11.84 4.86 44.03
C GLY A 253 -12.45 3.75 43.18
N TYR A 254 -12.78 4.06 41.92
CA TYR A 254 -13.43 3.14 40.96
C TYR A 254 -12.43 2.36 40.07
N TRP A 255 -11.14 2.68 40.17
CA TRP A 255 -10.09 2.25 39.24
C TRP A 255 -9.08 1.31 39.92
N SER A 256 -8.95 0.09 39.43
CA SER A 256 -8.04 -0.93 39.99
C SER A 256 -6.59 -0.74 39.53
N LEU A 257 -5.91 0.28 40.07
CA LEU A 257 -4.50 0.62 39.78
C LEU A 257 -3.47 -0.03 40.72
N GLN A 258 -3.93 -0.76 41.74
CA GLN A 258 -3.08 -1.52 42.66
C GLN A 258 -3.58 -2.96 42.69
N GLN A 259 -2.89 -3.82 41.97
CA GLN A 259 -3.25 -5.22 41.77
C GLN A 259 -2.32 -6.15 42.59
N MET A 260 -2.70 -7.42 42.67
CA MET A 260 -1.93 -8.50 43.28
C MET A 260 -2.25 -9.80 42.56
N GLY A 261 -1.29 -10.69 42.32
CA GLY A 261 -1.49 -11.87 41.49
C GLY A 261 -1.69 -13.17 42.27
N ILE A 262 -2.68 -13.97 41.85
CA ILE A 262 -2.77 -15.39 42.19
C ILE A 262 -2.70 -16.23 40.91
N VAL A 263 -1.94 -17.32 40.92
CA VAL A 263 -1.81 -18.23 39.77
C VAL A 263 -1.91 -19.66 40.24
N ALA A 264 -2.93 -20.39 39.76
CA ALA A 264 -3.11 -21.81 39.93
C ALA A 264 -1.95 -22.57 39.26
N THR A 265 -1.68 -23.80 39.69
CA THR A 265 -0.53 -24.55 39.18
C THR A 265 -0.87 -26.01 38.93
N SER A 266 -0.15 -26.62 37.99
CA SER A 266 -0.35 -27.99 37.49
C SER A 266 -0.36 -29.08 38.57
N ASP A 267 0.33 -28.89 39.70
CA ASP A 267 0.27 -29.80 40.87
C ASP A 267 -1.02 -29.66 41.72
N GLY A 268 -1.98 -28.85 41.26
CA GLY A 268 -3.18 -28.45 41.98
C GLY A 268 -2.89 -27.48 43.13
N GLY A 269 -1.66 -26.95 43.23
CA GLY A 269 -1.29 -25.88 44.16
C GLY A 269 -1.61 -24.48 43.61
N VAL A 270 -1.02 -23.46 44.23
CA VAL A 270 -1.19 -22.05 43.85
C VAL A 270 0.05 -21.22 44.20
N ILE A 271 0.43 -20.29 43.34
CA ILE A 271 1.35 -19.17 43.59
C ILE A 271 0.53 -17.97 44.07
N VAL A 272 1.04 -17.31 45.10
CA VAL A 272 0.49 -16.09 45.70
C VAL A 272 1.58 -15.03 45.68
N THR A 273 1.32 -13.88 45.07
CA THR A 273 2.28 -12.76 44.97
C THR A 273 1.73 -11.49 45.59
N GLY A 274 2.59 -10.47 45.71
CA GLY A 274 2.22 -9.16 46.21
C GLY A 274 3.41 -8.50 46.90
N SER A 275 3.12 -7.54 47.78
CA SER A 275 4.11 -6.74 48.49
C SER A 275 3.94 -6.87 50.00
N VAL A 276 4.97 -6.53 50.79
CA VAL A 276 4.92 -6.60 52.27
C VAL A 276 5.05 -5.23 52.92
N CYS A 277 4.33 -4.99 54.02
CA CYS A 277 4.47 -3.82 54.89
C CYS A 277 4.34 -2.45 54.20
N HIS A 278 3.49 -2.38 53.16
CA HIS A 278 3.19 -1.26 52.26
C HIS A 278 3.29 0.15 52.91
N ASP A 279 2.58 0.39 54.02
CA ASP A 279 2.51 1.71 54.68
C ASP A 279 3.46 1.89 55.87
N SER A 280 4.36 0.94 56.15
CA SER A 280 5.13 0.96 57.40
C SER A 280 6.10 2.15 57.46
N SER A 281 5.88 3.06 58.41
CA SER A 281 6.75 4.23 58.56
C SER A 281 8.06 3.87 59.29
N TRP A 282 9.04 4.76 59.26
CA TRP A 282 10.31 4.60 59.99
C TRP A 282 10.16 4.45 61.53
N LEU A 283 8.96 4.64 62.08
CA LEU A 283 8.63 4.41 63.50
C LEU A 283 8.02 3.02 63.76
N ASP A 284 7.52 2.36 62.73
CA ASP A 284 6.78 1.11 62.80
C ASP A 284 7.71 -0.09 62.63
N THR A 285 7.29 -1.25 63.12
CA THR A 285 8.09 -2.49 63.06
C THR A 285 7.39 -3.52 62.19
N CYS A 286 7.61 -3.42 60.87
CA CYS A 286 7.26 -4.46 59.92
C CYS A 286 7.69 -5.85 60.45
N SER A 287 6.75 -6.79 60.44
CA SER A 287 6.91 -8.16 60.95
C SER A 287 6.05 -9.11 60.12
N PHE A 288 6.22 -9.07 58.80
CA PHE A 288 5.46 -9.89 57.86
C PHE A 288 5.91 -11.35 57.95
N ARG A 289 4.96 -12.29 57.87
CA ARG A 289 5.23 -13.73 58.04
C ARG A 289 4.55 -14.59 56.98
N LEU A 290 5.35 -15.09 56.04
CA LEU A 290 5.01 -16.17 55.09
C LEU A 290 5.15 -17.56 55.73
N SER A 291 6.05 -17.71 56.71
CA SER A 291 6.32 -18.93 57.46
C SER A 291 6.25 -18.69 58.99
N PRO A 292 6.13 -19.73 59.84
CA PRO A 292 6.16 -19.58 61.29
C PRO A 292 7.52 -19.15 61.86
N ASP A 293 8.61 -19.53 61.18
CA ASP A 293 9.99 -19.36 61.66
C ASP A 293 10.71 -18.16 61.02
N ASP A 294 10.18 -17.66 59.89
CA ASP A 294 10.71 -16.51 59.14
C ASP A 294 9.94 -15.22 59.47
N GLU A 295 10.64 -14.09 59.46
CA GLU A 295 10.10 -12.77 59.78
C GLU A 295 10.75 -11.74 58.84
N ILE A 296 9.93 -11.17 57.95
CA ILE A 296 10.34 -10.23 56.91
C ILE A 296 10.12 -8.81 57.43
N THR A 297 11.12 -7.95 57.26
CA THR A 297 11.16 -6.59 57.84
C THR A 297 11.56 -5.50 56.83
N GLY A 298 11.73 -5.85 55.56
CA GLY A 298 11.81 -4.89 54.44
C GLY A 298 10.43 -4.57 53.90
N GLN A 299 10.37 -3.80 52.81
CA GLN A 299 9.12 -3.41 52.13
C GLN A 299 9.20 -3.89 50.67
N ASP A 300 9.40 -5.19 50.51
CA ASP A 300 9.75 -5.84 49.25
C ASP A 300 8.55 -6.60 48.65
N GLY A 301 8.63 -6.92 47.36
CA GLY A 301 7.76 -7.89 46.70
C GLY A 301 8.05 -9.32 47.14
N PHE A 302 7.06 -10.21 47.02
CA PHE A 302 7.23 -11.64 47.31
C PHE A 302 6.50 -12.54 46.30
N VAL A 303 7.03 -13.75 46.13
CA VAL A 303 6.42 -14.85 45.38
C VAL A 303 6.39 -16.08 46.27
N ALA A 304 5.23 -16.67 46.55
CA ALA A 304 5.10 -17.79 47.50
C ALA A 304 4.17 -18.91 46.99
N LYS A 305 4.64 -20.17 47.04
CA LYS A 305 3.83 -21.34 46.64
C LYS A 305 3.17 -22.05 47.82
N TYR A 306 1.90 -22.38 47.64
CA TYR A 306 1.09 -23.18 48.54
C TYR A 306 0.58 -24.43 47.81
N SER A 307 0.59 -25.57 48.50
CA SER A 307 -0.04 -26.80 48.01
C SER A 307 -1.57 -26.69 47.96
N ALA A 308 -2.23 -27.59 47.21
CA ALA A 308 -3.69 -27.73 47.09
C ALA A 308 -4.51 -27.66 48.40
N ASN A 309 -3.88 -27.96 49.54
CA ASN A 309 -4.46 -27.95 50.89
C ASN A 309 -4.15 -26.66 51.68
N GLY A 310 -3.70 -25.59 51.02
CA GLY A 310 -3.33 -24.33 51.63
C GLY A 310 -2.17 -24.47 52.63
N THR A 311 -1.21 -25.35 52.34
CA THR A 311 0.00 -25.54 53.16
C THR A 311 1.20 -24.97 52.41
N TYR A 312 1.88 -24.03 53.05
CA TYR A 312 3.10 -23.35 52.59
C TYR A 312 4.17 -24.34 52.13
N GLN A 313 4.83 -24.05 51.00
CA GLN A 313 5.96 -24.81 50.48
C GLN A 313 7.27 -24.00 50.53
N TRP A 314 7.27 -22.77 50.02
CA TRP A 314 8.42 -21.87 49.93
C TRP A 314 7.99 -20.44 49.55
N TYR A 315 8.90 -19.48 49.71
CA TYR A 315 8.81 -18.14 49.11
C TYR A 315 10.18 -17.68 48.58
N GLU A 316 10.17 -16.73 47.64
CA GLU A 316 11.29 -15.86 47.27
C GLU A 316 10.92 -14.39 47.55
N LEU A 317 11.91 -13.51 47.70
CA LEU A 317 11.73 -12.06 47.85
C LEU A 317 12.31 -11.32 46.65
N VAL A 318 11.72 -10.17 46.33
CA VAL A 318 11.93 -9.41 45.11
C VAL A 318 11.97 -7.93 45.49
N GLY A 319 13.16 -7.31 45.55
CA GLY A 319 13.30 -6.00 46.20
C GLY A 319 14.75 -5.58 46.48
N GLY A 320 14.93 -4.77 47.52
CA GLY A 320 16.21 -4.12 47.78
C GLY A 320 16.34 -3.47 49.16
N SER A 321 15.94 -2.20 49.28
CA SER A 321 16.12 -1.38 50.50
C SER A 321 15.20 -0.17 50.65
N ALA A 322 14.36 0.12 49.67
CA ALA A 322 13.25 1.08 49.76
C ALA A 322 11.92 0.32 49.81
N VAL A 323 10.86 0.92 49.25
CA VAL A 323 9.57 0.25 48.99
C VAL A 323 9.64 -0.30 47.56
N ASP A 324 9.36 -1.58 47.36
CA ASP A 324 9.31 -2.18 46.03
C ASP A 324 8.03 -3.02 45.89
N PHE A 325 7.28 -2.77 44.82
CA PHE A 325 5.95 -3.34 44.62
C PHE A 325 5.93 -4.38 43.50
N LEU A 326 5.29 -5.51 43.78
CA LEU A 326 4.85 -6.49 42.79
C LEU A 326 3.33 -6.35 42.67
N GLN A 327 2.86 -5.95 41.49
CA GLN A 327 1.46 -5.65 41.18
C GLN A 327 0.81 -6.72 40.28
N VAL A 328 1.55 -7.23 39.28
CA VAL A 328 1.02 -8.20 38.30
C VAL A 328 1.68 -9.58 38.41
N THR A 329 0.93 -10.63 38.12
CA THR A 329 1.47 -11.99 37.89
C THR A 329 0.62 -12.70 36.85
N VAL A 330 1.24 -13.36 35.87
CA VAL A 330 0.58 -14.04 34.75
C VAL A 330 1.26 -15.40 34.53
N PRO A 331 0.53 -16.50 34.27
CA PRO A 331 1.15 -17.73 33.76
C PRO A 331 1.82 -17.48 32.41
N ILE A 332 2.95 -18.15 32.17
CA ILE A 332 3.56 -18.29 30.83
C ILE A 332 3.39 -19.74 30.36
N ASP A 333 3.57 -20.71 31.25
CA ASP A 333 3.36 -22.14 30.98
C ASP A 333 3.13 -22.95 32.27
N GLU A 334 3.10 -24.29 32.18
CA GLU A 334 2.94 -25.22 33.32
C GLU A 334 3.99 -25.07 34.44
N SER A 335 5.05 -24.27 34.25
CA SER A 335 6.21 -24.13 35.13
C SER A 335 6.72 -22.70 35.36
N ARG A 336 6.35 -21.74 34.48
CA ARG A 336 6.83 -20.34 34.51
C ARG A 336 5.72 -19.32 34.69
N ILE A 337 6.05 -18.24 35.38
CA ILE A 337 5.21 -17.04 35.52
C ILE A 337 6.00 -15.79 35.14
N LEU A 338 5.28 -14.81 34.58
CA LEU A 338 5.70 -13.41 34.55
C LEU A 338 5.30 -12.77 35.88
N VAL A 339 6.17 -11.94 36.45
CA VAL A 339 5.84 -11.03 37.56
C VAL A 339 6.33 -9.62 37.25
N GLY A 340 5.68 -8.59 37.78
CA GLY A 340 6.12 -7.21 37.59
C GLY A 340 5.42 -6.19 38.49
N GLY A 341 5.83 -4.93 38.38
CA GLY A 341 5.30 -3.81 39.15
C GLY A 341 6.18 -2.57 39.04
N ASN A 342 6.60 -2.01 40.17
CA ASN A 342 7.50 -0.84 40.22
C ASN A 342 8.42 -0.85 41.45
N HIS A 343 9.58 -0.19 41.38
CA HIS A 343 10.57 -0.19 42.48
C HIS A 343 11.11 1.21 42.80
N TYR A 344 11.22 1.53 44.10
CA TYR A 344 11.89 2.74 44.60
C TYR A 344 13.34 2.43 45.06
N SER A 345 13.77 1.17 45.01
CA SER A 345 15.10 0.75 45.46
C SER A 345 16.23 1.17 44.50
N ALA A 346 17.16 1.98 45.01
CA ALA A 346 18.40 2.38 44.33
C ALA A 346 19.28 1.20 43.83
N ASN A 347 19.06 -0.02 44.33
CA ASN A 347 19.53 -1.29 43.75
C ASN A 347 18.37 -2.28 43.95
N PHE A 348 17.66 -2.64 42.89
CA PHE A 348 16.59 -3.64 42.93
C PHE A 348 17.14 -5.01 42.50
N SER A 349 16.65 -6.11 43.08
CA SER A 349 17.28 -7.42 42.89
C SER A 349 16.35 -8.61 43.12
N VAL A 350 16.67 -9.69 42.40
CA VAL A 350 16.15 -11.06 42.61
C VAL A 350 17.33 -12.04 42.70
N THR A 351 17.06 -13.31 42.98
CA THR A 351 18.13 -14.33 43.14
C THR A 351 18.88 -14.59 41.82
N GLY A 352 19.95 -13.82 41.59
CA GLY A 352 20.86 -13.93 40.43
C GLY A 352 21.03 -12.63 39.64
N PHE A 353 20.06 -11.72 39.71
CA PHE A 353 19.97 -10.52 38.88
C PHE A 353 19.85 -9.26 39.74
N ASN A 354 20.25 -8.12 39.17
CA ASN A 354 20.18 -6.81 39.83
C ASN A 354 20.11 -5.71 38.77
N VAL A 355 19.33 -4.68 39.08
CA VAL A 355 19.13 -3.48 38.26
C VAL A 355 19.20 -2.23 39.17
N SER A 356 19.04 -1.02 38.64
CA SER A 356 19.48 0.19 39.35
C SER A 356 18.65 1.42 39.01
N ASN A 357 17.88 1.89 40.01
CA ASN A 357 16.89 2.94 39.79
C ASN A 357 17.45 4.22 39.15
N SER A 358 16.85 4.61 38.02
CA SER A 358 17.24 5.73 37.15
C SER A 358 16.39 6.99 37.41
N GLY A 359 15.15 6.84 37.86
CA GLY A 359 14.19 7.93 38.08
C GLY A 359 13.91 8.24 39.55
N SER A 360 12.62 8.26 39.93
CA SER A 360 12.15 8.20 41.33
C SER A 360 11.36 6.93 41.66
N SER A 361 10.89 6.20 40.66
CA SER A 361 10.30 4.86 40.73
C SER A 361 10.30 4.30 39.32
N ASP A 362 10.89 3.13 39.08
CA ASP A 362 10.91 2.58 37.72
C ASP A 362 10.05 1.31 37.67
N ALA A 363 9.49 1.04 36.49
CA ALA A 363 8.72 -0.17 36.23
C ALA A 363 9.68 -1.36 36.07
N TRP A 364 9.26 -2.56 36.50
CA TRP A 364 10.08 -3.76 36.36
C TRP A 364 9.24 -5.00 36.06
N TRP A 365 9.83 -5.95 35.34
CA TRP A 365 9.27 -7.28 35.12
C TRP A 365 10.36 -8.35 35.14
N ALA A 366 9.98 -9.58 35.45
CA ALA A 366 10.88 -10.72 35.54
C ALA A 366 10.14 -12.04 35.23
N ILE A 367 10.87 -12.99 34.66
CA ILE A 367 10.37 -14.36 34.41
C ILE A 367 10.92 -15.27 35.50
N PHE A 368 10.04 -16.04 36.14
CA PHE A 368 10.38 -16.95 37.23
C PHE A 368 9.84 -18.36 36.98
N ASN A 369 10.74 -19.34 36.96
CA ASN A 369 10.36 -20.74 36.92
C ASN A 369 10.17 -21.27 38.34
N TYR A 370 8.92 -21.63 38.67
CA TYR A 370 8.53 -21.97 40.04
C TYR A 370 8.75 -23.45 40.41
N GLU A 371 9.17 -24.30 39.46
CA GLU A 371 9.56 -25.69 39.73
C GLU A 371 11.01 -25.79 40.23
N ASN A 372 11.97 -25.21 39.49
CA ASN A 372 13.38 -25.17 39.88
C ASN A 372 13.69 -24.01 40.86
N LYS A 373 12.89 -22.95 40.85
CA LYS A 373 13.08 -21.66 41.55
C LYS A 373 14.25 -20.86 41.02
N GLU A 374 14.40 -20.85 39.71
CA GLU A 374 15.43 -20.07 39.03
C GLU A 374 14.74 -18.90 38.31
N TRP A 375 15.29 -17.69 38.50
CA TRP A 375 14.91 -16.52 37.73
C TRP A 375 15.55 -16.63 36.33
N GLU A 376 14.80 -16.38 35.28
CA GLU A 376 15.28 -16.50 33.89
C GLU A 376 15.76 -15.14 33.36
N GLY A 377 15.12 -14.04 33.80
CA GLY A 377 15.55 -12.67 33.57
C GLY A 377 14.90 -11.68 34.54
N LEU A 378 15.43 -10.45 34.56
CA LEU A 378 14.91 -9.28 35.25
C LEU A 378 15.24 -8.05 34.40
N TRP A 379 14.26 -7.21 34.17
CA TRP A 379 14.36 -5.98 33.38
C TRP A 379 13.61 -4.84 34.09
N ASP A 380 14.13 -3.63 33.96
CA ASP A 380 13.55 -2.38 34.44
C ASP A 380 13.44 -1.31 33.34
N SER A 381 12.81 -0.18 33.66
CA SER A 381 12.78 1.02 32.84
C SER A 381 13.83 2.06 33.28
N ASP A 382 14.41 2.76 32.32
CA ASP A 382 15.63 3.58 32.47
C ASP A 382 15.31 5.09 32.55
N GLU A 383 14.06 5.48 32.81
CA GLU A 383 13.65 6.89 32.78
C GLU A 383 14.21 7.76 33.92
N THR A 384 14.23 9.07 33.67
CA THR A 384 14.45 10.08 34.72
C THR A 384 13.17 10.47 35.48
N GLY A 385 12.07 9.74 35.26
CA GLY A 385 10.71 10.07 35.72
C GLY A 385 10.22 9.12 36.81
N ASP A 386 8.97 8.71 36.68
CA ASP A 386 8.37 7.64 37.46
C ASP A 386 7.51 6.75 36.56
N ALA A 387 7.63 5.43 36.63
CA ALA A 387 6.82 4.47 35.89
C ALA A 387 6.35 3.29 36.75
N TYR A 388 5.29 2.65 36.28
CA TYR A 388 4.53 1.60 36.97
C TYR A 388 3.97 0.61 35.93
N ILE A 389 4.15 -0.69 36.13
CA ILE A 389 3.34 -1.72 35.47
C ILE A 389 2.10 -1.98 36.31
N HIS A 390 0.93 -1.91 35.69
CA HIS A 390 -0.36 -2.23 36.31
C HIS A 390 -0.91 -3.58 35.82
N SER A 391 -0.61 -3.96 34.58
CA SER A 391 -1.11 -5.19 33.97
C SER A 391 -0.14 -5.72 32.92
N ALA A 392 -0.28 -7.00 32.61
CA ALA A 392 0.49 -7.71 31.61
C ALA A 392 -0.32 -8.92 31.13
N SER A 393 0.01 -9.44 29.96
CA SER A 393 -0.60 -10.65 29.41
C SER A 393 0.40 -11.38 28.51
N VAL A 394 0.15 -12.66 28.25
CA VAL A 394 0.98 -13.55 27.43
C VAL A 394 0.09 -14.21 26.39
N GLY A 395 0.46 -14.15 25.12
CA GLY A 395 -0.26 -14.75 24.00
C GLY A 395 0.04 -16.25 23.83
N SER A 396 -0.79 -16.92 23.02
CA SER A 396 -0.64 -18.33 22.60
C SER A 396 0.68 -18.59 21.84
N ASP A 397 1.20 -17.56 21.16
CA ASP A 397 2.49 -17.50 20.48
C ASP A 397 3.69 -17.30 21.42
N GLY A 398 3.46 -17.04 22.72
CA GLY A 398 4.47 -16.71 23.72
C GLY A 398 4.87 -15.23 23.75
N GLN A 399 4.18 -14.37 23.00
CA GLN A 399 4.38 -12.92 23.02
C GLN A 399 3.92 -12.33 24.35
N ILE A 400 4.73 -11.46 24.95
CA ILE A 400 4.41 -10.82 26.23
C ILE A 400 4.06 -9.37 25.96
N VAL A 401 3.00 -8.87 26.59
CA VAL A 401 2.71 -7.43 26.66
C VAL A 401 2.76 -6.99 28.11
N VAL A 402 3.49 -5.90 28.36
CA VAL A 402 3.52 -5.19 29.65
C VAL A 402 2.94 -3.80 29.49
N ALA A 403 2.06 -3.40 30.41
CA ALA A 403 1.34 -2.14 30.32
C ALA A 403 1.13 -1.49 31.69
N GLY A 404 0.99 -0.17 31.69
CA GLY A 404 0.78 0.60 32.92
C GLY A 404 0.80 2.09 32.68
N SER A 405 1.55 2.84 33.50
CA SER A 405 1.59 4.29 33.45
C SER A 405 2.88 4.93 33.96
N GLY A 406 3.02 6.24 33.80
CA GLY A 406 4.14 7.00 34.35
C GLY A 406 3.94 8.51 34.38
N CYS A 407 4.97 9.21 34.87
CA CYS A 407 5.06 10.66 34.99
C CYS A 407 4.01 11.28 35.93
N TRP A 408 3.72 10.65 37.07
CA TRP A 408 2.83 11.21 38.08
C TRP A 408 3.55 12.26 38.95
N GLN A 409 4.88 12.20 39.07
CA GLN A 409 5.67 13.11 39.90
C GLN A 409 6.35 14.23 39.11
N THR A 410 6.79 13.96 37.87
CA THR A 410 7.60 14.89 37.06
C THR A 410 7.03 15.08 35.66
N THR A 411 6.74 16.34 35.28
CA THR A 411 6.25 16.69 33.93
C THR A 411 6.95 17.96 33.40
N PRO A 412 7.38 18.01 32.12
CA PRO A 412 7.47 16.90 31.18
C PRO A 412 8.53 15.87 31.61
N CYS A 413 8.47 14.70 31.02
CA CYS A 413 9.29 13.53 31.29
C CYS A 413 9.64 12.81 29.97
N THR A 414 10.46 11.77 30.08
CA THR A 414 10.61 10.75 29.05
C THR A 414 10.57 9.41 29.77
N ILE A 415 9.58 8.57 29.48
CA ILE A 415 9.48 7.16 29.90
C ILE A 415 10.43 6.37 29.00
N GLU A 416 11.20 5.40 29.51
CA GLU A 416 12.16 4.63 28.70
C GLU A 416 12.16 3.15 29.09
N VAL A 417 11.36 2.35 28.40
CA VAL A 417 11.23 0.91 28.68
C VAL A 417 12.03 0.13 27.63
N ALA A 418 12.94 -0.75 28.07
CA ALA A 418 13.74 -1.61 27.19
C ALA A 418 14.40 -0.86 26.01
N GLY A 419 15.00 0.31 26.29
CA GLY A 419 15.69 1.14 25.29
C GLY A 419 14.78 1.85 24.28
N LYS A 420 13.47 1.96 24.53
CA LYS A 420 12.51 2.73 23.73
C LYS A 420 11.98 3.90 24.55
N SER A 421 12.25 5.12 24.11
CA SER A 421 11.82 6.34 24.79
C SER A 421 10.42 6.81 24.33
N HIS A 422 9.57 7.26 25.25
CA HIS A 422 8.28 7.93 25.01
C HIS A 422 8.23 9.27 25.77
N ASN A 423 7.96 10.38 25.08
CA ASN A 423 8.08 11.73 25.64
C ASN A 423 6.77 12.24 26.26
N GLY A 424 6.57 11.94 27.56
CA GLY A 424 5.40 12.40 28.29
C GLY A 424 5.41 13.90 28.60
N ARG A 425 4.30 14.58 28.29
CA ARG A 425 4.15 16.05 28.47
C ARG A 425 3.20 16.44 29.61
N THR A 426 2.58 15.45 30.23
CA THR A 426 1.42 15.57 31.13
C THR A 426 1.51 14.50 32.23
N TYR A 427 0.58 14.53 33.19
CA TYR A 427 0.61 13.65 34.36
C TYR A 427 -0.08 12.31 34.10
N GLY A 428 0.50 11.21 34.60
CA GLY A 428 -0.15 9.89 34.61
C GLY A 428 -0.46 9.34 33.21
N ILE A 429 0.55 9.34 32.34
CA ILE A 429 0.45 8.87 30.95
C ILE A 429 0.54 7.35 30.94
N GLY A 430 -0.46 6.69 30.37
CA GLY A 430 -0.46 5.26 30.11
C GLY A 430 0.51 4.85 29.01
N TRP A 431 0.96 3.61 29.06
CA TRP A 431 1.87 3.02 28.07
C TRP A 431 1.71 1.50 27.98
N ALA A 432 2.08 0.93 26.83
CA ALA A 432 2.12 -0.51 26.59
C ALA A 432 3.23 -0.88 25.58
N LEU A 433 3.94 -1.99 25.84
CA LEU A 433 4.93 -2.56 24.91
C LEU A 433 4.71 -4.06 24.74
N LYS A 434 4.91 -4.53 23.49
CA LYS A 434 5.27 -5.93 23.24
C LYS A 434 6.72 -6.11 23.72
N VAL A 435 7.01 -7.18 24.44
CA VAL A 435 8.35 -7.58 24.90
C VAL A 435 8.56 -9.07 24.67
N ASP A 436 9.78 -9.48 24.35
CA ASP A 436 10.15 -10.89 24.23
C ASP A 436 10.84 -11.44 25.49
N GLU A 437 11.07 -12.77 25.55
CA GLU A 437 11.77 -13.43 26.66
C GLU A 437 13.23 -12.96 26.85
N THR A 438 13.78 -12.16 25.94
CA THR A 438 15.14 -11.62 26.01
C THR A 438 15.18 -10.15 26.47
N GLY A 439 14.03 -9.47 26.46
CA GLY A 439 13.88 -8.04 26.76
C GLY A 439 14.01 -7.12 25.56
N ILE A 440 13.92 -7.63 24.33
CA ILE A 440 13.69 -6.79 23.14
C ILE A 440 12.23 -6.34 23.17
N SER A 441 11.96 -5.10 22.74
CA SER A 441 10.64 -4.50 22.82
C SER A 441 10.18 -3.82 21.53
N GLU A 442 8.86 -3.66 21.40
CA GLU A 442 8.24 -2.71 20.47
C GLU A 442 7.12 -1.91 21.16
N TRP A 443 7.05 -0.62 20.86
CA TRP A 443 5.95 0.23 21.28
C TRP A 443 4.65 -0.20 20.61
N MET A 444 3.64 -0.57 21.39
CA MET A 444 2.27 -0.66 20.89
C MET A 444 1.78 0.75 20.56
N LYS A 445 1.91 1.15 19.29
CA LYS A 445 1.55 2.49 18.79
C LYS A 445 0.15 2.87 19.28
N GLY A 446 0.00 3.88 20.14
CA GLY A 446 -1.31 4.41 20.55
C GLY A 446 -1.68 4.32 22.04
N VAL A 447 -0.88 4.87 22.95
CA VAL A 447 -1.36 5.32 24.28
C VAL A 447 -0.74 6.70 24.58
N TYR A 448 -1.54 7.77 24.62
CA TYR A 448 -1.08 9.11 24.98
C TYR A 448 -2.21 10.08 25.40
N SER A 449 -2.14 10.57 26.63
CA SER A 449 -2.89 11.76 27.07
C SER A 449 -2.19 13.02 26.53
N THR A 450 -2.96 13.94 25.91
CA THR A 450 -2.40 15.18 25.34
C THR A 450 -2.55 16.39 26.25
N THR A 451 -3.20 16.23 27.40
CA THR A 451 -3.66 17.30 28.30
C THR A 451 -3.45 16.95 29.78
N ARG A 452 -3.80 17.84 30.72
CA ARG A 452 -3.44 17.74 32.16
C ARG A 452 -4.28 16.73 32.96
N SER A 453 -4.44 15.52 32.42
CA SER A 453 -5.27 14.46 32.97
C SER A 453 -4.59 13.10 32.77
N ALA A 454 -4.77 12.21 33.75
CA ALA A 454 -4.17 10.87 33.71
C ALA A 454 -5.05 9.87 32.95
N SER A 455 -4.40 9.04 32.14
CA SER A 455 -4.97 7.94 31.37
C SER A 455 -3.99 6.76 31.37
N PRO A 456 -3.85 6.04 32.51
CA PRO A 456 -3.05 4.82 32.60
C PRO A 456 -3.60 3.73 31.66
N VAL A 457 -2.81 2.71 31.33
CA VAL A 457 -3.41 1.43 30.90
C VAL A 457 -3.75 0.65 32.17
N THR A 458 -5.02 0.31 32.36
CA THR A 458 -5.51 -0.41 33.54
C THR A 458 -5.40 -1.92 33.40
N GLN A 459 -5.63 -2.44 32.18
CA GLN A 459 -5.52 -3.86 31.88
C GLN A 459 -5.12 -4.09 30.42
N VAL A 460 -4.44 -5.21 30.17
CA VAL A 460 -4.21 -5.79 28.85
C VAL A 460 -4.47 -7.29 28.87
N ILE A 461 -5.02 -7.85 27.78
CA ILE A 461 -5.31 -9.28 27.60
C ILE A 461 -5.12 -9.69 26.13
N HIS A 462 -4.59 -10.89 25.87
CA HIS A 462 -4.54 -11.53 24.55
C HIS A 462 -5.68 -12.55 24.40
N ASN A 463 -6.05 -12.91 23.16
CA ASN A 463 -6.79 -14.15 22.88
C ASN A 463 -5.92 -15.20 22.17
N GLU A 464 -6.48 -16.37 21.84
CA GLU A 464 -5.75 -17.45 21.16
C GLU A 464 -5.30 -17.10 19.74
N PHE A 465 -5.96 -16.13 19.09
CA PHE A 465 -5.63 -15.60 17.74
C PHE A 465 -4.54 -14.52 17.77
N GLY A 466 -4.05 -14.13 18.96
CA GLY A 466 -3.06 -13.07 19.12
C GLY A 466 -3.62 -11.64 19.13
N ASP A 467 -4.95 -11.46 19.09
CA ASP A 467 -5.59 -10.14 19.24
C ASP A 467 -5.35 -9.60 20.65
N ILE A 468 -5.20 -8.28 20.78
CA ILE A 468 -4.83 -7.63 22.06
C ILE A 468 -5.87 -6.58 22.44
N ALA A 469 -6.55 -6.78 23.58
CA ALA A 469 -7.43 -5.78 24.18
C ALA A 469 -6.71 -5.00 25.27
N MET A 470 -6.89 -3.67 25.31
CA MET A 470 -6.38 -2.79 26.37
C MET A 470 -7.47 -1.85 26.89
N SER A 471 -7.56 -1.68 28.22
CA SER A 471 -8.45 -0.70 28.86
C SER A 471 -7.69 0.56 29.28
N ILE A 472 -8.24 1.74 28.92
CA ILE A 472 -7.60 3.05 29.11
C ILE A 472 -8.65 4.04 29.66
N PRO A 473 -8.57 4.46 30.95
CA PRO A 473 -9.50 5.41 31.54
C PRO A 473 -9.46 6.79 30.84
N ASN A 474 -10.63 7.33 30.53
CA ASN A 474 -10.77 8.68 29.97
C ASN A 474 -10.57 9.72 31.09
N CYS A 475 -9.34 10.21 31.23
CA CYS A 475 -8.97 11.44 31.94
C CYS A 475 -9.63 11.70 33.30
N TYR A 476 -9.03 11.23 34.39
CA TYR A 476 -9.31 11.86 35.70
C TYR A 476 -8.41 13.08 35.94
N SER A 477 -8.97 14.18 36.46
CA SER A 477 -8.23 15.40 36.82
C SER A 477 -8.88 16.09 38.03
N ASP A 478 -8.08 16.35 39.08
CA ASP A 478 -8.56 17.07 40.28
C ASP A 478 -8.84 18.57 40.03
N ASP A 479 -8.28 19.15 38.95
CA ASP A 479 -8.25 20.60 38.73
C ASP A 479 -9.24 21.09 37.64
N ASN A 480 -9.52 20.33 36.57
CA ASN A 480 -10.43 20.77 35.49
C ASN A 480 -10.88 19.65 34.50
N ASP A 481 -12.09 19.12 34.62
CA ASP A 481 -12.61 18.06 33.73
C ASP A 481 -12.68 18.47 32.24
N ALA A 482 -12.99 19.75 31.98
CA ALA A 482 -13.26 20.29 30.65
C ALA A 482 -12.01 20.56 29.77
N ASP A 483 -10.84 20.03 30.17
CA ASP A 483 -9.56 20.20 29.48
C ASP A 483 -8.94 18.84 29.10
N CYS A 484 -9.68 17.73 29.16
CA CYS A 484 -9.24 16.44 28.64
C CYS A 484 -9.33 16.36 27.10
N ASN A 485 -8.22 16.00 26.46
CA ASN A 485 -8.24 15.24 25.21
C ASN A 485 -7.13 14.18 25.25
N PHE A 486 -7.44 12.96 24.82
CA PHE A 486 -6.45 11.95 24.48
C PHE A 486 -6.54 11.63 22.98
N ILE A 487 -5.48 11.09 22.41
CA ILE A 487 -5.41 10.78 20.97
C ILE A 487 -4.85 9.36 20.84
N MET A 488 -5.35 8.59 19.87
CA MET A 488 -4.77 7.30 19.49
C MET A 488 -4.76 7.17 17.96
N GLY A 489 -3.60 6.81 17.39
CA GLY A 489 -3.39 6.91 15.95
C GLY A 489 -3.64 8.35 15.49
N GLU A 490 -4.57 8.53 14.56
CA GLU A 490 -5.00 9.86 14.09
C GLU A 490 -6.29 10.37 14.78
N GLN A 491 -6.94 9.55 15.60
CA GLN A 491 -8.24 9.85 16.22
C GLN A 491 -8.09 10.64 17.52
N THR A 492 -8.84 11.74 17.67
CA THR A 492 -8.86 12.58 18.87
C THR A 492 -10.15 12.40 19.66
N PHE A 493 -10.03 11.97 20.91
CA PHE A 493 -11.11 11.76 21.86
C PHE A 493 -11.20 12.96 22.81
N ASN A 494 -12.42 13.46 23.00
CA ASN A 494 -12.70 14.69 23.74
C ASN A 494 -13.22 14.38 25.16
N SER A 495 -13.20 15.38 26.05
CA SER A 495 -13.57 15.31 27.48
C SER A 495 -15.03 14.93 27.82
N VAL A 496 -15.73 14.12 27.03
CA VAL A 496 -17.17 13.85 27.17
C VAL A 496 -17.43 12.72 28.16
N ASN A 497 -17.10 13.01 29.43
CA ASN A 497 -17.31 12.18 30.64
C ASN A 497 -16.30 11.04 30.84
N ASN A 498 -16.12 10.70 32.13
CA ASN A 498 -14.98 9.94 32.66
C ASN A 498 -15.16 8.40 32.50
N GLY A 499 -15.51 7.95 31.28
CA GLY A 499 -15.63 6.53 30.93
C GLY A 499 -14.28 5.83 30.77
N THR A 500 -14.29 4.63 30.19
CA THR A 500 -13.10 3.89 29.79
C THR A 500 -13.18 3.62 28.30
N LEU A 501 -12.06 3.75 27.62
CA LEU A 501 -11.94 3.22 26.28
C LEU A 501 -11.40 1.79 26.34
N VAL A 502 -12.04 0.86 25.64
CA VAL A 502 -11.39 -0.40 25.28
C VAL A 502 -10.87 -0.28 23.85
N ARG A 503 -9.64 -0.71 23.64
CA ARG A 503 -9.00 -0.75 22.33
C ARG A 503 -8.67 -2.19 22.02
N VAL A 504 -9.18 -2.71 20.91
CA VAL A 504 -8.77 -4.00 20.36
C VAL A 504 -7.85 -3.76 19.17
N ILE A 505 -6.71 -4.46 19.19
CA ILE A 505 -5.82 -4.62 18.04
C ILE A 505 -6.02 -6.04 17.55
N ILE A 506 -6.58 -6.19 16.35
CA ILE A 506 -6.73 -7.49 15.70
C ILE A 506 -5.42 -7.80 14.96
N SER A 507 -4.91 -9.02 15.11
CA SER A 507 -3.60 -9.41 14.54
C SER A 507 -3.70 -9.99 13.13
N ASP A 508 -4.84 -10.59 12.83
CA ASP A 508 -5.22 -11.38 11.66
C ASP A 508 -6.75 -11.16 11.52
N TYR A 509 -7.22 -10.64 10.38
CA TYR A 509 -8.56 -10.05 10.24
C TYR A 509 -9.67 -11.05 9.86
N ASP A 510 -9.40 -11.95 8.93
CA ASP A 510 -10.33 -12.94 8.34
C ASP A 510 -10.06 -14.38 8.85
N ARG A 511 -8.95 -14.57 9.58
CA ARG A 511 -8.58 -15.76 10.34
C ARG A 511 -8.08 -16.92 9.49
N ASP A 512 -7.32 -16.58 8.46
CA ASP A 512 -6.52 -17.52 7.67
C ASP A 512 -5.25 -18.01 8.44
N GLY A 513 -4.73 -17.21 9.37
CA GLY A 513 -3.54 -17.51 10.17
C GLY A 513 -2.26 -16.77 9.75
N LEU A 514 -2.28 -15.93 8.72
CA LEU A 514 -1.24 -14.93 8.47
C LEU A 514 -1.56 -13.61 9.21
N PRO A 515 -0.58 -12.92 9.80
CA PRO A 515 -0.83 -11.62 10.39
C PRO A 515 -0.92 -10.53 9.32
N ASN A 516 -1.83 -9.55 9.52
CA ASN A 516 -2.17 -8.34 8.71
C ASN A 516 -0.99 -7.41 8.24
N GLN A 517 0.27 -7.84 8.38
CA GLN A 517 1.50 -7.15 7.97
C GLN A 517 2.41 -8.04 7.08
N LEU A 518 1.99 -9.27 6.81
CA LEU A 518 2.63 -10.32 6.01
C LEU A 518 1.57 -10.97 5.10
N ASP A 519 0.56 -10.18 4.75
CA ASP A 519 -0.75 -10.56 4.22
C ASP A 519 -1.20 -9.37 3.37
N ASP A 520 -1.32 -9.58 2.06
CA ASP A 520 -1.70 -8.57 1.07
C ASP A 520 -3.23 -8.61 0.74
N CYS A 521 -3.96 -9.60 1.26
CA CYS A 521 -5.42 -9.71 1.26
C CYS A 521 -6.13 -9.52 2.64
N PRO A 522 -5.72 -8.60 3.55
CA PRO A 522 -6.04 -8.60 4.99
C PRO A 522 -7.47 -8.18 5.38
N MET A 523 -8.47 -8.43 4.55
CA MET A 523 -9.92 -8.35 4.82
C MET A 523 -10.70 -9.33 3.91
N GLY A 524 -10.15 -10.53 3.70
CA GLY A 524 -10.55 -11.50 2.67
C GLY A 524 -11.75 -12.40 3.03
N ASP A 525 -11.85 -13.54 2.36
CA ASP A 525 -12.87 -14.56 2.56
C ASP A 525 -12.61 -15.33 3.88
N GLU A 526 -13.48 -15.18 4.89
CA GLU A 526 -13.33 -15.88 6.18
C GLU A 526 -13.38 -17.42 6.07
N GLY A 527 -12.49 -18.12 6.79
CA GLY A 527 -12.68 -19.51 7.18
C GLY A 527 -11.99 -20.58 6.33
N TRP A 528 -10.93 -20.22 5.61
CA TRP A 528 -9.89 -21.12 5.11
C TRP A 528 -8.65 -21.04 6.03
N THR A 529 -7.44 -21.25 5.52
CA THR A 529 -6.17 -21.13 6.26
C THR A 529 -5.01 -21.00 5.26
N SER A 530 -4.09 -20.02 5.40
CA SER A 530 -2.82 -20.01 4.64
C SER A 530 -2.06 -21.32 4.85
N ASP A 531 -2.01 -22.15 3.82
CA ASP A 531 -1.04 -23.24 3.68
C ASP A 531 -0.79 -23.52 2.21
N SER A 532 0.38 -24.10 1.91
CA SER A 532 0.94 -24.51 0.60
C SER A 532 0.07 -25.44 -0.30
N THR A 533 -1.25 -25.40 -0.14
CA THR A 533 -2.29 -26.06 -0.94
C THR A 533 -3.56 -25.21 -1.14
N THR A 534 -3.62 -23.99 -0.59
CA THR A 534 -4.67 -22.96 -0.75
C THR A 534 -4.14 -21.51 -0.77
N ASP A 535 -2.82 -21.37 -0.70
CA ASP A 535 -1.98 -20.17 -0.81
C ASP A 535 -0.58 -20.74 -1.17
N TYR A 536 -0.11 -20.53 -2.40
CA TYR A 536 1.08 -21.22 -2.93
C TYR A 536 2.41 -20.47 -2.72
N ASP A 537 2.39 -19.15 -2.62
CA ASP A 537 3.58 -18.30 -2.43
C ASP A 537 3.76 -17.79 -0.97
N ALA A 538 2.71 -17.86 -0.16
CA ALA A 538 2.55 -17.31 1.20
C ALA A 538 2.36 -15.77 1.27
N ASP A 539 1.53 -15.18 0.40
CA ASP A 539 1.11 -13.76 0.44
C ASP A 539 -0.20 -13.48 1.21
N GLY A 540 -0.98 -14.50 1.57
CA GLY A 540 -2.25 -14.38 2.31
C GLY A 540 -3.52 -14.22 1.48
N CYS A 541 -3.43 -14.12 0.16
CA CYS A 541 -4.57 -14.23 -0.74
C CYS A 541 -4.97 -15.71 -0.97
N ASN A 542 -6.25 -15.93 -1.31
CA ASN A 542 -6.79 -17.27 -1.54
C ASN A 542 -6.75 -17.63 -3.04
N ASP A 543 -5.98 -18.66 -3.43
CA ASP A 543 -5.87 -19.20 -4.81
C ASP A 543 -7.24 -19.28 -5.53
N LEU A 544 -8.29 -19.57 -4.75
CA LEU A 544 -9.57 -20.06 -5.26
C LEU A 544 -10.62 -18.95 -5.40
N THR A 545 -10.39 -17.76 -4.84
CA THR A 545 -11.38 -16.67 -4.79
C THR A 545 -10.84 -15.24 -4.82
N GLU A 546 -9.58 -14.99 -4.45
CA GLU A 546 -9.07 -13.64 -4.17
C GLU A 546 -7.78 -13.29 -4.90
N ASP A 547 -6.87 -14.25 -5.05
CA ASP A 547 -5.72 -14.12 -5.93
C ASP A 547 -6.09 -14.31 -7.42
N LEU A 548 -5.17 -13.94 -8.31
CA LEU A 548 -5.18 -14.09 -9.77
C LEU A 548 -3.77 -14.35 -10.36
N ASP A 549 -2.71 -14.45 -9.54
CA ASP A 549 -1.31 -14.76 -9.89
C ASP A 549 -0.80 -15.76 -8.83
N ASP A 550 -1.41 -16.96 -8.77
CA ASP A 550 -1.27 -18.02 -7.74
C ASP A 550 0.17 -18.34 -7.24
N ASP A 551 1.25 -17.86 -7.89
CA ASP A 551 2.63 -18.02 -7.42
C ASP A 551 3.53 -16.75 -7.47
N ASN A 552 2.93 -15.58 -7.74
CA ASN A 552 3.55 -14.24 -7.82
C ASN A 552 4.80 -14.18 -8.73
N ASP A 553 4.82 -14.91 -9.85
CA ASP A 553 5.89 -14.78 -10.87
C ASP A 553 5.66 -13.62 -11.87
N GLY A 554 4.44 -13.06 -11.86
CA GLY A 554 4.07 -11.81 -12.54
C GLY A 554 3.11 -12.00 -13.71
N TRP A 555 2.47 -13.16 -13.82
CA TRP A 555 1.56 -13.56 -14.88
C TRP A 555 0.26 -14.07 -14.29
N LEU A 556 -0.89 -13.62 -14.81
CA LEU A 556 -2.16 -14.08 -14.25
C LEU A 556 -2.41 -15.56 -14.61
N ASP A 557 -3.03 -16.34 -13.72
CA ASP A 557 -3.27 -17.78 -13.99
C ASP A 557 -4.03 -18.03 -15.29
N SER A 558 -4.93 -17.10 -15.64
CA SER A 558 -5.69 -17.17 -16.90
C SER A 558 -4.83 -16.96 -18.15
N GLU A 559 -3.74 -16.20 -18.05
CA GLU A 559 -2.80 -15.90 -19.14
C GLU A 559 -1.82 -17.06 -19.28
N GLU A 560 -1.22 -17.54 -18.18
CA GLU A 560 -0.41 -18.75 -18.14
C GLU A 560 -1.12 -19.99 -18.69
N ILE A 561 -2.39 -20.21 -18.32
CA ILE A 561 -3.19 -21.35 -18.82
C ILE A 561 -3.40 -21.25 -20.34
N GLU A 562 -3.48 -20.04 -20.91
CA GLU A 562 -3.52 -19.83 -22.36
C GLU A 562 -2.13 -19.98 -22.99
N CYS A 563 -1.05 -19.58 -22.32
CA CYS A 563 0.35 -19.84 -22.72
C CYS A 563 0.76 -21.33 -22.58
N SER A 564 -0.02 -22.15 -21.88
CA SER A 564 0.25 -23.56 -21.51
C SER A 564 1.33 -23.77 -20.42
N HIS A 565 1.45 -22.80 -19.51
CA HIS A 565 2.35 -22.83 -18.35
C HIS A 565 1.58 -23.29 -17.08
N SER A 566 1.94 -22.89 -15.86
CA SER A 566 1.57 -23.61 -14.61
C SER A 566 1.44 -22.71 -13.38
N PRO A 567 0.25 -22.13 -13.12
CA PRO A 567 0.02 -21.23 -11.98
C PRO A 567 -0.05 -22.07 -10.71
N THR A 568 1.07 -22.18 -9.99
CA THR A 568 1.41 -23.00 -8.80
C THR A 568 2.92 -23.37 -8.77
N ASP A 569 3.74 -22.93 -9.73
CA ASP A 569 5.19 -23.17 -9.83
C ASP A 569 5.88 -21.98 -10.54
N ALA A 570 6.23 -20.92 -9.80
CA ALA A 570 7.02 -19.73 -10.19
C ALA A 570 8.42 -19.97 -10.81
N SER A 571 8.71 -21.21 -11.22
CA SER A 571 9.78 -21.54 -12.18
C SER A 571 9.25 -21.87 -13.57
N SER A 572 7.95 -21.64 -13.78
CA SER A 572 7.17 -21.90 -14.99
C SER A 572 6.69 -20.63 -15.69
N MET A 573 7.22 -19.44 -15.39
CA MET A 573 7.00 -18.19 -16.14
C MET A 573 6.90 -18.41 -17.67
N PRO A 574 5.89 -17.81 -18.35
CA PRO A 574 5.86 -17.64 -19.80
C PRO A 574 7.12 -16.95 -20.37
N THR A 575 7.28 -17.05 -21.69
CA THR A 575 8.20 -16.18 -22.43
C THR A 575 7.37 -15.09 -23.11
N ASP A 576 7.87 -13.87 -23.02
CA ASP A 576 7.38 -12.62 -23.60
C ASP A 576 8.65 -11.89 -24.03
N SER A 577 8.81 -11.68 -25.33
CA SER A 577 10.07 -11.27 -25.93
C SER A 577 10.16 -9.77 -26.26
N ASP A 578 9.03 -9.05 -26.36
CA ASP A 578 8.98 -7.59 -26.53
C ASP A 578 8.65 -6.83 -25.22
N GLY A 579 7.87 -7.44 -24.31
CA GLY A 579 7.41 -6.88 -23.04
C GLY A 579 6.04 -6.19 -23.07
N ASP A 580 5.18 -6.48 -24.06
CA ASP A 580 3.77 -6.01 -24.16
C ASP A 580 2.86 -6.60 -23.06
N GLY A 581 3.14 -7.83 -22.62
CA GLY A 581 2.30 -8.62 -21.72
C GLY A 581 1.53 -9.76 -22.39
N VAL A 582 1.81 -10.06 -23.66
CA VAL A 582 1.39 -11.29 -24.35
C VAL A 582 2.60 -12.22 -24.50
N CYS A 583 2.39 -13.53 -24.34
CA CYS A 583 3.46 -14.52 -24.44
C CYS A 583 3.67 -15.00 -25.89
N ASP A 584 4.91 -15.39 -26.26
CA ASP A 584 5.33 -15.87 -27.60
C ASP A 584 4.44 -17.00 -28.20
N ASN A 585 3.67 -17.71 -27.36
CA ASN A 585 2.77 -18.79 -27.83
C ASN A 585 1.41 -18.27 -28.34
N ASN A 586 1.06 -17.01 -28.06
CA ASN A 586 -0.23 -16.40 -28.32
C ASN A 586 -0.17 -15.04 -29.03
N ASP A 587 1.02 -14.42 -29.15
CA ASP A 587 1.21 -13.29 -30.07
C ASP A 587 1.31 -13.74 -31.55
N ASN A 588 1.70 -12.80 -32.39
CA ASN A 588 1.89 -12.86 -33.83
C ASN A 588 2.93 -11.85 -34.36
N ASP A 589 3.61 -11.14 -33.45
CA ASP A 589 4.59 -10.06 -33.64
C ASP A 589 5.59 -10.20 -32.46
N ASP A 590 6.14 -11.42 -32.26
CA ASP A 590 6.81 -11.90 -31.03
C ASP A 590 7.89 -10.96 -30.42
N ASP A 591 8.48 -10.03 -31.20
CA ASP A 591 9.44 -9.03 -30.71
C ASP A 591 9.01 -7.55 -30.88
N GLY A 592 7.81 -7.30 -31.39
CA GLY A 592 7.13 -6.00 -31.37
C GLY A 592 7.65 -4.95 -32.37
N ASP A 593 8.43 -5.35 -33.37
CA ASP A 593 8.96 -4.43 -34.40
C ASP A 593 7.89 -4.00 -35.45
N GLY A 594 6.83 -4.80 -35.61
CA GLY A 594 5.72 -4.57 -36.54
C GLY A 594 5.68 -5.50 -37.76
N TYR A 595 6.59 -6.47 -37.88
CA TYR A 595 6.50 -7.60 -38.80
C TYR A 595 6.01 -8.85 -38.07
N LEU A 596 5.13 -9.63 -38.72
CA LEU A 596 4.53 -10.81 -38.09
C LEU A 596 5.49 -12.01 -38.19
N ASP A 597 5.62 -12.87 -37.17
CA ASP A 597 6.48 -14.09 -37.15
C ASP A 597 6.26 -15.09 -38.30
N VAL A 598 5.18 -14.93 -39.07
CA VAL A 598 4.85 -15.70 -40.28
C VAL A 598 5.35 -15.08 -41.59
N GLU A 599 5.79 -13.82 -41.55
CA GLU A 599 6.40 -13.05 -42.64
C GLU A 599 7.85 -12.61 -42.29
N ASP A 600 8.22 -12.66 -41.01
CA ASP A 600 9.54 -12.32 -40.45
C ASP A 600 10.59 -13.47 -40.52
N ALA A 601 11.88 -13.12 -40.49
CA ALA A 601 13.02 -14.04 -40.52
C ALA A 601 13.64 -14.36 -39.14
N PHE A 602 13.61 -13.43 -38.17
CA PHE A 602 14.18 -13.58 -36.83
C PHE A 602 13.22 -13.07 -35.72
N PRO A 603 12.05 -13.70 -35.48
CA PRO A 603 10.97 -13.14 -34.66
C PRO A 603 11.21 -13.05 -33.13
N TYR A 604 12.46 -12.97 -32.69
CA TYR A 604 12.87 -12.81 -31.30
C TYR A 604 13.97 -11.74 -31.17
N ASN A 605 13.98 -10.79 -32.12
CA ASN A 605 15.06 -9.83 -32.35
C ASN A 605 14.58 -8.64 -33.20
N ALA A 606 13.87 -7.70 -32.57
CA ALA A 606 13.23 -6.47 -33.13
C ALA A 606 14.14 -5.45 -33.85
N GLU A 607 15.36 -5.88 -34.18
CA GLU A 607 16.35 -5.15 -34.95
C GLU A 607 16.59 -5.84 -36.32
N GLU A 608 16.01 -7.01 -36.61
CA GLU A 608 16.24 -7.83 -37.82
C GLU A 608 15.00 -8.60 -38.33
N TRP A 609 14.30 -8.09 -39.35
CA TRP A 609 13.09 -8.75 -39.91
C TRP A 609 13.30 -9.54 -41.21
N SER A 610 14.52 -9.51 -41.79
CA SER A 610 14.81 -10.00 -43.13
C SER A 610 16.18 -10.70 -43.19
N ASP A 611 16.27 -11.75 -44.01
CA ASP A 611 17.43 -12.64 -44.25
C ASP A 611 17.48 -12.92 -45.76
N ASN A 612 17.97 -11.94 -46.53
CA ASN A 612 17.79 -11.90 -47.99
C ASN A 612 18.63 -12.97 -48.75
N ASP A 613 19.85 -13.29 -48.29
CA ASP A 613 20.70 -14.36 -48.86
C ASP A 613 20.45 -15.76 -48.24
N MET A 614 19.90 -15.81 -47.03
CA MET A 614 19.65 -17.01 -46.20
C MET A 614 20.89 -17.60 -45.48
N ASP A 615 21.87 -16.77 -45.08
CA ASP A 615 22.96 -17.09 -44.14
C ASP A 615 22.45 -17.31 -42.71
N GLY A 616 21.50 -16.48 -42.26
CA GLY A 616 21.04 -16.40 -40.87
C GLY A 616 21.74 -15.29 -40.05
N ILE A 617 22.20 -14.24 -40.71
CA ILE A 617 22.40 -12.88 -40.16
C ILE A 617 21.30 -12.01 -40.79
N GLY A 618 20.82 -10.99 -40.07
CA GLY A 618 19.75 -10.11 -40.58
C GLY A 618 20.26 -8.92 -41.37
N ASP A 619 19.42 -8.46 -42.30
CA ASP A 619 19.69 -7.37 -43.26
C ASP A 619 20.12 -6.01 -42.63
N ASN A 620 19.94 -5.77 -41.32
CA ASN A 620 20.41 -4.54 -40.64
C ASN A 620 21.76 -4.73 -39.91
N LEU A 621 22.24 -5.97 -39.74
CA LEU A 621 23.51 -6.32 -39.09
C LEU A 621 24.55 -6.91 -40.06
N ASP A 622 24.12 -7.49 -41.19
CA ASP A 622 25.05 -7.86 -42.24
C ASP A 622 25.65 -6.63 -42.93
N MET A 623 26.53 -6.87 -43.89
CA MET A 623 27.22 -5.87 -44.68
C MET A 623 27.29 -6.25 -46.18
N ASP A 624 26.67 -7.35 -46.58
CA ASP A 624 26.69 -7.97 -47.92
C ASP A 624 25.35 -8.74 -48.09
N ASP A 625 24.25 -7.98 -48.09
CA ASP A 625 22.83 -8.41 -48.04
C ASP A 625 22.41 -9.49 -49.06
N ASP A 626 23.19 -9.76 -50.10
CA ASP A 626 22.91 -10.79 -51.11
C ASP A 626 24.10 -11.72 -51.47
N ASN A 627 25.25 -11.53 -50.80
CA ASN A 627 26.43 -12.41 -50.80
C ASN A 627 27.16 -12.51 -52.17
N ASP A 628 27.34 -11.38 -52.84
CA ASP A 628 28.01 -11.29 -54.17
C ASP A 628 29.54 -11.02 -54.11
N ASP A 629 30.09 -10.66 -52.93
CA ASP A 629 31.43 -10.11 -52.61
C ASP A 629 31.52 -8.54 -52.57
N TRP A 630 30.43 -7.75 -52.69
CA TRP A 630 30.41 -6.29 -52.44
C TRP A 630 29.74 -5.89 -51.11
N GLU A 631 30.27 -4.86 -50.42
CA GLU A 631 29.69 -4.38 -49.14
C GLU A 631 28.56 -3.34 -49.41
N ASP A 632 27.38 -3.37 -48.78
CA ASP A 632 26.15 -2.64 -49.23
C ASP A 632 26.32 -1.12 -49.44
N TYR A 633 27.21 -0.46 -48.70
CA TYR A 633 27.51 0.97 -48.91
C TYR A 633 28.35 1.26 -50.17
N GLN A 634 28.69 0.21 -50.91
CA GLN A 634 29.38 0.17 -52.20
C GLN A 634 28.53 -0.45 -53.31
N ASP A 635 27.30 -0.89 -53.00
CA ASP A 635 26.42 -1.63 -53.89
C ASP A 635 25.10 -0.86 -54.06
N ASP A 636 24.81 -0.42 -55.29
CA ASP A 636 23.60 0.34 -55.59
C ASP A 636 22.33 -0.55 -55.71
N PHE A 637 22.49 -1.87 -55.70
CA PHE A 637 21.46 -2.91 -55.87
C PHE A 637 21.45 -3.99 -54.77
N SER A 638 21.96 -3.68 -53.57
CA SER A 638 22.38 -4.61 -52.49
C SER A 638 21.48 -5.79 -52.05
N LYS A 639 20.31 -6.01 -52.66
CA LYS A 639 19.44 -7.18 -52.42
C LYS A 639 19.22 -8.05 -53.68
N ASP A 640 19.96 -7.82 -54.77
CA ASP A 640 19.91 -8.58 -56.02
C ASP A 640 21.32 -8.73 -56.66
N ALA A 641 22.07 -9.74 -56.17
CA ALA A 641 23.43 -10.25 -56.52
C ALA A 641 23.74 -10.50 -58.02
N CYS A 642 22.94 -9.94 -58.90
CA CYS A 642 23.06 -9.91 -60.34
C CYS A 642 23.79 -8.67 -60.85
N ALA A 643 23.81 -7.56 -60.12
CA ALA A 643 24.48 -6.30 -60.42
C ALA A 643 24.81 -5.53 -59.12
N TYR A 644 25.71 -4.53 -59.18
CA TYR A 644 26.17 -3.78 -58.00
C TYR A 644 26.36 -2.25 -58.22
N LEU A 645 26.17 -1.76 -59.44
CA LEU A 645 26.61 -0.41 -59.86
C LEU A 645 25.51 0.29 -60.65
N ASP A 646 25.15 1.50 -60.22
CA ASP A 646 24.23 2.45 -60.86
C ASP A 646 24.97 3.79 -61.03
N SER A 647 25.57 4.02 -62.21
CA SER A 647 26.49 5.15 -62.41
C SER A 647 25.81 6.54 -62.46
N ASP A 648 24.50 6.65 -62.72
CA ASP A 648 23.73 7.92 -62.72
C ASP A 648 22.70 8.06 -61.57
N GLY A 649 22.13 6.95 -61.09
CA GLY A 649 21.12 6.89 -60.04
C GLY A 649 19.66 6.75 -60.50
N ASP A 650 19.38 6.28 -61.72
CA ASP A 650 18.03 5.98 -62.26
C ASP A 650 17.34 4.82 -61.50
N GLY A 651 18.11 3.84 -61.04
CA GLY A 651 17.66 2.53 -60.58
C GLY A 651 17.85 1.42 -61.61
N ARG A 652 18.83 1.56 -62.52
CA ARG A 652 19.22 0.57 -63.54
C ARG A 652 20.71 0.24 -63.44
N PRO A 653 21.10 -1.03 -63.57
CA PRO A 653 22.52 -1.40 -63.50
C PRO A 653 23.24 -1.22 -64.83
N ASP A 654 24.45 -0.66 -64.79
CA ASP A 654 25.38 -0.53 -65.94
C ASP A 654 25.58 -1.89 -66.66
N ALA A 655 25.72 -2.98 -65.87
CA ALA A 655 25.91 -4.33 -66.41
C ALA A 655 25.61 -5.44 -65.38
N PHE A 656 25.10 -6.59 -65.85
CA PHE A 656 25.00 -7.78 -64.98
C PHE A 656 26.36 -8.49 -64.79
N VAL A 657 26.79 -8.64 -63.52
CA VAL A 657 27.99 -9.42 -63.17
C VAL A 657 27.82 -10.93 -63.41
N ILE A 658 26.60 -11.45 -63.33
CA ILE A 658 26.29 -12.88 -63.51
C ILE A 658 25.54 -13.16 -64.84
N PRO A 659 26.16 -13.85 -65.82
CA PRO A 659 25.50 -14.10 -67.11
C PRO A 659 24.27 -15.02 -67.01
N ASN A 660 23.08 -14.50 -67.36
CA ASN A 660 21.76 -15.13 -67.20
C ASN A 660 21.32 -15.25 -65.71
N CYS A 661 21.65 -14.26 -64.89
CA CYS A 661 21.14 -14.13 -63.52
C CYS A 661 19.59 -14.06 -63.49
N PRO A 662 18.92 -14.56 -62.43
CA PRO A 662 17.45 -14.67 -62.39
C PRO A 662 16.72 -13.43 -61.83
N THR A 663 17.28 -12.23 -62.05
CA THR A 663 16.71 -10.93 -61.63
C THR A 663 15.49 -10.48 -62.47
N SER A 664 14.81 -9.43 -61.99
CA SER A 664 13.83 -8.63 -62.73
C SER A 664 14.31 -7.25 -63.20
N LEU A 665 15.56 -6.89 -62.90
CA LEU A 665 16.23 -5.68 -63.41
C LEU A 665 16.39 -5.74 -64.94
N GLU A 666 16.61 -4.57 -65.54
CA GLU A 666 16.99 -4.40 -66.95
C GLU A 666 18.29 -3.58 -66.98
N GLU A 667 19.34 -4.07 -67.64
CA GLU A 667 20.57 -3.29 -67.91
C GLU A 667 20.21 -1.92 -68.50
N ASP A 668 20.96 -0.88 -68.15
CA ASP A 668 20.82 0.43 -68.79
C ASP A 668 21.46 0.47 -70.20
N SER A 669 21.51 1.68 -70.74
CA SER A 669 21.92 2.00 -72.10
C SER A 669 22.38 3.46 -72.25
N ASP A 670 22.62 4.17 -71.15
CA ASP A 670 22.89 5.62 -71.02
C ASP A 670 23.55 5.82 -69.63
N ASP A 671 24.64 5.06 -69.35
CA ASP A 671 25.20 4.73 -68.01
C ASP A 671 25.48 5.94 -67.09
N ASP A 672 25.58 7.17 -67.62
CA ASP A 672 25.78 8.40 -66.83
C ASP A 672 24.63 9.42 -66.91
N GLY A 673 23.52 9.08 -67.57
CA GLY A 673 22.34 9.94 -67.71
C GLY A 673 22.58 11.16 -68.60
N ASP A 674 23.61 11.14 -69.46
CA ASP A 674 23.89 12.20 -70.44
C ASP A 674 22.69 12.41 -71.38
N GLY A 675 22.04 11.33 -71.81
CA GLY A 675 21.02 11.30 -72.86
C GLY A 675 21.54 10.73 -74.19
N VAL A 676 22.67 10.01 -74.17
CA VAL A 676 23.40 9.50 -75.34
C VAL A 676 23.79 8.03 -75.10
N ASP A 677 23.27 7.15 -75.94
CA ASP A 677 23.38 5.70 -75.78
C ASP A 677 24.85 5.21 -75.80
N ASP A 678 25.29 4.39 -74.83
CA ASP A 678 26.70 3.98 -74.65
C ASP A 678 27.32 3.32 -75.88
N THR A 679 26.48 2.82 -76.80
CA THR A 679 26.93 2.21 -78.06
C THR A 679 27.35 3.24 -79.11
N VAL A 680 27.04 4.52 -78.89
CA VAL A 680 27.46 5.68 -79.69
C VAL A 680 28.22 6.75 -78.89
N ASP A 681 28.15 6.72 -77.56
CA ASP A 681 28.87 7.68 -76.72
C ASP A 681 30.41 7.46 -76.72
N ALA A 682 31.16 8.55 -76.55
CA ALA A 682 32.63 8.55 -76.54
C ALA A 682 33.24 8.52 -75.12
N TRP A 683 32.48 8.94 -74.10
CA TRP A 683 32.80 8.86 -72.69
C TRP A 683 31.58 8.40 -71.85
N PRO A 684 31.09 7.14 -71.95
CA PRO A 684 29.85 6.68 -71.31
C PRO A 684 29.82 6.63 -69.76
N LEU A 685 30.66 7.40 -69.06
CA LEU A 685 30.78 7.47 -67.59
C LEU A 685 31.26 8.88 -67.13
N ASP A 686 31.02 9.93 -67.92
CA ASP A 686 31.37 11.34 -67.61
C ASP A 686 30.30 12.30 -68.20
N PRO A 687 29.20 12.58 -67.47
CA PRO A 687 27.98 13.21 -68.00
C PRO A 687 28.11 14.70 -68.33
N ALA A 688 29.36 15.18 -68.40
CA ALA A 688 29.75 16.46 -68.96
C ALA A 688 30.02 16.39 -70.48
N MET A 689 30.25 15.20 -71.06
CA MET A 689 30.83 15.02 -72.39
C MET A 689 30.29 13.74 -73.06
N GLY A 690 29.31 13.86 -73.95
CA GLY A 690 28.75 12.69 -74.65
C GLY A 690 29.33 12.43 -76.05
N LEU A 691 28.52 12.71 -77.08
CA LEU A 691 28.87 12.47 -78.48
C LEU A 691 30.14 13.24 -78.95
N ASP A 692 30.97 12.55 -79.75
CA ASP A 692 32.10 13.06 -80.55
C ASP A 692 31.83 12.69 -82.03
N SER A 693 31.36 13.66 -82.83
CA SER A 693 30.87 13.44 -84.21
C SER A 693 31.97 13.11 -85.23
N ASP A 694 33.12 13.79 -85.18
CA ASP A 694 34.19 13.67 -86.18
C ASP A 694 35.32 12.71 -85.75
N GLY A 695 35.50 12.48 -84.44
CA GLY A 695 36.50 11.62 -83.84
C GLY A 695 37.84 12.29 -83.51
N ASP A 696 37.90 13.62 -83.38
CA ASP A 696 39.06 14.41 -82.92
C ASP A 696 39.37 14.18 -81.42
N GLY A 697 38.33 13.99 -80.59
CA GLY A 697 38.40 13.86 -79.14
C GLY A 697 37.97 15.11 -78.36
N LEU A 698 37.13 15.96 -78.96
CA LEU A 698 36.33 16.99 -78.30
C LEU A 698 34.84 16.57 -78.32
N PRO A 699 34.03 16.90 -77.30
CA PRO A 699 32.59 16.65 -77.32
C PRO A 699 31.84 17.77 -78.04
N ASN A 700 30.78 17.40 -78.77
CA ASN A 700 29.90 18.32 -79.48
C ASN A 700 29.25 19.38 -78.54
N GLU A 701 28.72 18.94 -77.39
CA GLU A 701 28.24 19.83 -76.33
C GLU A 701 28.88 19.45 -74.99
N HIS A 702 29.59 20.39 -74.35
CA HIS A 702 30.06 20.21 -72.97
C HIS A 702 29.01 20.75 -71.98
N LYS A 703 28.32 19.89 -71.24
CA LYS A 703 27.20 20.31 -70.36
C LYS A 703 27.63 21.31 -69.28
N SER A 704 27.03 22.51 -69.33
CA SER A 704 27.53 23.68 -68.59
C SER A 704 27.17 23.66 -67.10
N GLY A 705 28.09 23.14 -66.28
CA GLY A 705 27.97 23.12 -64.82
C GLY A 705 28.76 21.98 -64.15
N LEU A 706 29.05 20.93 -64.91
CA LEU A 706 29.86 19.79 -64.50
C LEU A 706 31.35 20.07 -64.74
N THR A 707 32.24 19.22 -64.19
CA THR A 707 33.69 19.52 -64.10
C THR A 707 34.55 18.74 -65.09
N GLY A 708 34.21 18.81 -66.37
CA GLY A 708 35.12 18.41 -67.45
C GLY A 708 36.37 19.31 -67.53
N SER A 709 37.34 18.91 -68.35
CA SER A 709 38.59 19.66 -68.59
C SER A 709 38.95 19.85 -70.06
N ILE A 710 37.96 19.62 -70.91
CA ILE A 710 37.95 19.76 -72.37
C ILE A 710 36.98 20.91 -72.68
N GLU A 711 37.25 21.71 -73.70
CA GLU A 711 36.33 22.76 -74.16
C GLU A 711 35.43 22.15 -75.26
N GLU A 712 34.18 22.63 -75.39
CA GLU A 712 33.28 22.28 -76.50
C GLU A 712 33.97 22.43 -77.87
N ASP A 713 33.68 21.56 -78.84
CA ASP A 713 34.11 21.84 -80.22
C ASP A 713 33.31 23.01 -80.82
N THR A 714 33.72 23.42 -82.02
CA THR A 714 33.24 24.63 -82.69
C THR A 714 33.18 24.48 -84.22
N ASP A 715 33.22 23.24 -84.73
CA ASP A 715 33.28 22.80 -86.13
C ASP A 715 32.92 21.29 -86.14
N ASP A 716 31.76 20.93 -85.55
CA ASP A 716 31.36 19.58 -85.07
C ASP A 716 31.50 18.40 -86.07
N ASP A 717 31.59 18.67 -87.37
CA ASP A 717 31.80 17.67 -88.43
C ASP A 717 33.07 17.89 -89.29
N ASN A 718 33.84 18.92 -88.97
CA ASN A 718 35.13 19.32 -89.56
C ASN A 718 35.08 19.64 -91.08
N ASP A 719 33.94 20.07 -91.61
CA ASP A 719 33.83 20.66 -92.96
C ASP A 719 34.70 21.94 -93.09
N GLY A 720 34.71 22.77 -92.04
CA GLY A 720 35.38 24.08 -92.00
C GLY A 720 34.45 25.30 -91.91
N TYR A 721 33.17 25.10 -91.62
CA TYR A 721 32.22 26.14 -91.19
C TYR A 721 31.89 25.92 -89.70
N PRO A 722 32.16 26.90 -88.81
CA PRO A 722 31.82 26.75 -87.40
C PRO A 722 30.32 26.69 -87.17
N ASP A 723 29.83 25.84 -86.26
CA ASP A 723 28.41 25.61 -85.93
C ASP A 723 27.59 26.90 -85.69
N SER A 724 28.24 27.96 -85.21
CA SER A 724 27.61 29.29 -85.04
C SER A 724 27.34 30.07 -86.35
N GLU A 725 27.84 29.58 -87.48
CA GLU A 725 27.67 30.07 -88.86
C GLU A 725 27.29 28.92 -89.83
N ASP A 726 26.86 27.76 -89.33
CA ASP A 726 26.46 26.56 -90.10
C ASP A 726 25.03 26.10 -89.73
N ASP A 727 24.20 25.81 -90.73
CA ASP A 727 22.80 25.40 -90.53
C ASP A 727 22.62 23.86 -90.40
N PHE A 728 23.66 23.06 -90.65
CA PHE A 728 23.71 21.60 -90.51
C PHE A 728 24.98 21.07 -89.79
N PRO A 729 25.33 21.48 -88.55
CA PRO A 729 26.65 21.20 -87.94
C PRO A 729 27.12 19.74 -87.78
N LEU A 730 26.29 18.74 -88.15
CA LEU A 730 26.55 17.31 -87.99
C LEU A 730 26.58 16.55 -89.34
N ASP A 731 26.63 17.22 -90.49
CA ASP A 731 26.74 16.59 -91.82
C ASP A 731 27.59 17.43 -92.80
N SER A 732 28.90 17.13 -92.84
CA SER A 732 30.01 17.76 -93.59
C SER A 732 29.93 17.72 -95.13
N ASN A 733 28.71 17.86 -95.66
CA ASN A 733 28.33 17.89 -97.05
C ASN A 733 27.37 19.08 -97.35
N HIS A 734 26.81 19.69 -96.30
CA HIS A 734 25.76 20.70 -96.27
C HIS A 734 26.11 21.75 -95.21
N TRP A 735 25.77 23.03 -95.41
CA TRP A 735 26.10 24.09 -94.42
C TRP A 735 25.19 25.32 -94.42
N LEU A 736 24.26 25.41 -95.38
CA LEU A 736 23.43 26.61 -95.59
C LEU A 736 21.98 26.25 -95.87
N ASP A 737 21.06 26.83 -95.11
CA ASP A 737 19.61 26.64 -95.19
C ASP A 737 18.88 27.99 -95.02
N THR A 738 18.57 28.64 -96.16
CA THR A 738 18.14 30.05 -96.16
C THR A 738 16.74 30.27 -95.55
N ASP A 739 15.82 29.30 -95.60
CA ASP A 739 14.50 29.37 -94.97
C ASP A 739 14.36 28.48 -93.71
N SER A 740 15.33 27.61 -93.45
CA SER A 740 15.38 26.67 -92.33
C SER A 740 14.34 25.55 -92.39
N ASP A 741 14.05 25.05 -93.61
CA ASP A 741 13.17 23.88 -93.88
C ASP A 741 13.85 22.53 -93.54
N GLY A 742 15.18 22.48 -93.54
CA GLY A 742 16.00 21.28 -93.35
C GLY A 742 16.60 20.73 -94.66
N VAL A 743 16.74 21.54 -95.71
CA VAL A 743 17.27 21.14 -97.02
C VAL A 743 18.27 22.16 -97.58
N ASP A 744 19.53 21.74 -97.73
CA ASP A 744 20.64 22.59 -98.19
C ASP A 744 20.37 23.35 -99.50
N ASP A 745 20.72 24.63 -99.46
CA ASP A 745 20.55 25.71 -100.44
C ASP A 745 20.99 25.33 -101.89
N LYS A 746 21.79 24.29 -102.06
CA LYS A 746 22.39 23.78 -103.32
C LYS A 746 21.51 22.75 -104.02
N ILE A 747 20.56 22.15 -103.30
CA ILE A 747 19.63 21.12 -103.78
C ILE A 747 18.16 21.53 -103.66
N ASP A 748 17.84 22.49 -102.79
CA ASP A 748 16.50 23.02 -102.64
C ASP A 748 15.96 23.76 -103.90
N THR A 749 14.64 23.88 -103.97
CA THR A 749 13.83 24.42 -105.07
C THR A 749 12.92 25.61 -104.72
N ASP A 750 12.84 26.09 -103.48
CA ASP A 750 11.93 27.14 -102.93
C ASP A 750 12.65 27.85 -101.74
N LYS A 751 13.79 28.49 -102.03
CA LYS A 751 14.91 28.75 -101.08
C LYS A 751 14.64 29.65 -99.89
N ASP A 752 13.61 30.48 -99.99
CA ASP A 752 13.24 31.44 -98.95
C ASP A 752 11.84 31.12 -98.38
N GLY A 753 11.27 29.97 -98.77
CA GLY A 753 10.04 29.41 -98.23
C GLY A 753 8.78 30.20 -98.59
N ASP A 754 8.82 31.10 -99.58
CA ASP A 754 7.67 31.92 -99.95
C ASP A 754 6.55 31.11 -100.64
N GLY A 755 6.88 29.94 -101.21
CA GLY A 755 5.98 29.02 -101.88
C GLY A 755 6.02 29.08 -103.42
N TRP A 756 6.97 29.82 -104.01
CA TRP A 756 7.27 29.83 -105.44
C TRP A 756 8.63 29.18 -105.71
N SER A 757 8.70 28.33 -106.73
CA SER A 757 9.98 27.69 -107.02
C SER A 757 11.01 28.68 -107.57
N ASN A 758 12.27 28.52 -107.18
CA ASN A 758 13.45 29.28 -107.65
C ASN A 758 13.50 29.46 -109.19
N LEU A 759 12.88 28.55 -109.95
CA LEU A 759 12.78 28.57 -111.40
C LEU A 759 11.60 29.43 -111.91
N ASP A 760 10.43 29.33 -111.27
CA ASP A 760 9.27 30.16 -111.60
C ASP A 760 9.58 31.63 -111.27
N GLU A 761 10.30 31.87 -110.18
CA GLU A 761 10.84 33.18 -109.80
C GLU A 761 11.81 33.79 -110.82
N GLU A 762 12.81 33.05 -111.33
CA GLU A 762 13.71 33.55 -112.40
C GLU A 762 12.91 33.95 -113.67
N ASP A 763 11.85 33.21 -114.00
CA ASP A 763 10.99 33.45 -115.17
C ASP A 763 9.94 34.58 -114.92
N CYS A 764 9.51 34.80 -113.67
CA CYS A 764 8.59 35.88 -113.26
C CYS A 764 9.33 37.21 -112.97
N GLY A 765 10.58 37.15 -112.50
CA GLY A 765 11.52 38.27 -112.35
C GLY A 765 11.77 38.76 -110.92
N THR A 766 11.72 37.84 -109.94
CA THR A 766 11.89 38.07 -108.48
C THR A 766 13.28 37.53 -108.02
N ASP A 767 13.59 37.51 -106.71
CA ASP A 767 14.94 37.18 -106.19
C ASP A 767 14.85 36.08 -105.13
N SER A 768 15.16 34.83 -105.53
CA SER A 768 14.91 33.59 -104.78
C SER A 768 15.86 33.34 -103.59
N LEU A 769 15.99 34.35 -102.74
CA LEU A 769 16.73 34.42 -101.46
C LEU A 769 16.15 35.56 -100.57
N ASP A 770 14.93 36.05 -100.84
CA ASP A 770 14.28 37.21 -100.21
C ASP A 770 12.74 37.02 -100.24
N ALA A 771 12.22 36.25 -99.27
CA ALA A 771 10.82 35.79 -99.10
C ALA A 771 9.73 36.88 -99.08
N GLU A 772 10.09 38.14 -99.34
CA GLU A 772 9.22 39.31 -99.33
C GLU A 772 9.10 39.98 -100.73
N ASP A 773 9.68 39.40 -101.80
CA ASP A 773 9.52 39.84 -103.22
C ASP A 773 8.75 38.86 -104.14
N TRP A 774 7.88 37.99 -103.60
CA TRP A 774 7.16 36.93 -104.33
C TRP A 774 6.46 37.32 -105.66
N PRO A 775 6.38 36.39 -106.65
CA PRO A 775 5.58 36.54 -107.86
C PRO A 775 4.08 36.83 -107.63
N THR A 776 3.50 37.72 -108.46
CA THR A 776 2.07 38.07 -108.39
C THR A 776 1.20 37.20 -109.30
N ASP A 777 0.24 36.47 -108.74
CA ASP A 777 -0.82 35.73 -109.44
C ASP A 777 -2.21 36.31 -109.07
N SER A 778 -2.98 36.78 -110.08
CA SER A 778 -4.28 37.44 -109.87
C SER A 778 -5.52 36.53 -109.89
N ASP A 779 -5.48 35.32 -110.44
CA ASP A 779 -6.59 34.35 -110.36
C ASP A 779 -6.26 32.99 -109.70
N ASN A 780 -5.05 32.91 -109.15
CA ASN A 780 -4.55 31.93 -108.19
C ASN A 780 -4.42 30.50 -108.76
N ASP A 781 -4.06 30.40 -110.04
CA ASP A 781 -3.93 29.13 -110.78
C ASP A 781 -2.53 28.51 -110.76
N GLY A 782 -1.54 29.21 -110.19
CA GLY A 782 -0.15 28.76 -110.05
C GLY A 782 0.76 29.23 -111.19
N VAL A 783 0.38 30.31 -111.88
CA VAL A 783 1.17 30.93 -112.95
C VAL A 783 1.11 32.46 -112.80
N CYS A 784 2.25 33.11 -112.60
CA CYS A 784 2.29 34.56 -112.36
C CYS A 784 1.71 35.39 -113.53
N ASP A 785 1.16 36.57 -113.22
CA ASP A 785 0.43 37.48 -114.13
C ASP A 785 1.19 37.87 -115.41
N VAL A 786 2.52 37.81 -115.40
CA VAL A 786 3.36 38.09 -116.58
C VAL A 786 3.41 36.91 -117.56
N MET A 787 3.14 35.69 -117.08
CA MET A 787 3.14 34.45 -117.85
C MET A 787 1.75 34.06 -118.39
N ASP A 788 0.65 34.14 -117.62
CA ASP A 788 -0.69 33.86 -118.15
C ASP A 788 -1.16 34.89 -119.21
N LYS A 789 -2.01 34.41 -120.14
CA LYS A 789 -2.66 35.16 -121.24
C LYS A 789 -4.08 34.63 -121.54
N GLN A 790 -4.71 33.84 -120.65
CA GLN A 790 -5.97 33.13 -120.90
C GLN A 790 -7.04 33.21 -119.80
N GLY A 791 -6.79 33.83 -118.64
CA GLY A 791 -7.86 34.15 -117.68
C GLY A 791 -9.02 34.93 -118.32
N LEU A 792 -10.20 34.28 -118.48
CA LEU A 792 -11.58 34.82 -118.65
C LEU A 792 -12.57 33.87 -119.41
N SER A 793 -12.92 32.67 -118.91
CA SER A 793 -14.28 32.10 -119.18
C SER A 793 -14.73 30.89 -118.32
N GLU A 794 -15.93 31.03 -117.73
CA GLU A 794 -16.94 30.00 -117.36
C GLU A 794 -16.54 28.75 -116.51
N ILE A 795 -17.09 28.45 -115.31
CA ILE A 795 -18.47 28.40 -114.73
C ILE A 795 -19.07 26.96 -114.66
N PHE A 796 -19.64 26.61 -113.49
CA PHE A 796 -20.43 25.40 -113.13
C PHE A 796 -19.68 24.04 -113.20
N SER A 797 -19.77 23.10 -112.23
CA SER A 797 -20.88 22.73 -111.34
C SER A 797 -20.41 21.77 -110.22
N GLY A 798 -21.20 21.60 -109.14
CA GLY A 798 -20.94 20.61 -108.07
C GLY A 798 -21.80 19.34 -108.16
N GLY A 799 -21.34 18.19 -107.62
CA GLY A 799 -22.01 16.91 -107.90
C GLY A 799 -21.66 15.61 -107.15
N VAL A 800 -21.20 15.62 -105.89
CA VAL A 800 -21.27 14.50 -104.91
C VAL A 800 -20.51 13.16 -105.19
N GLY A 801 -19.51 12.87 -104.35
CA GLY A 801 -19.08 11.50 -103.95
C GLY A 801 -17.86 10.90 -104.70
N VAL A 802 -17.02 10.03 -104.10
CA VAL A 802 -17.03 9.42 -102.73
C VAL A 802 -15.60 9.12 -102.27
N ALA A 803 -15.29 9.48 -101.01
CA ALA A 803 -14.24 9.01 -100.07
C ALA A 803 -12.86 8.51 -100.57
N PHE A 804 -11.82 9.27 -100.20
CA PHE A 804 -10.56 8.91 -99.51
C PHE A 804 -10.13 10.22 -98.77
N ALA A 805 -9.29 10.31 -97.74
CA ALA A 805 -8.81 9.51 -96.62
C ALA A 805 -7.66 10.35 -95.98
N LEU A 806 -7.50 10.34 -94.66
CA LEU A 806 -6.41 10.99 -93.88
C LEU A 806 -6.36 12.53 -93.81
N SER A 807 -5.63 13.01 -92.77
CA SER A 807 -5.25 14.40 -92.38
C SER A 807 -6.41 15.40 -92.07
N THR A 808 -6.28 16.39 -91.17
CA THR A 808 -5.24 16.70 -90.15
C THR A 808 -5.84 17.47 -88.94
N ILE A 809 -5.15 17.36 -87.79
CA ILE A 809 -4.91 18.34 -86.70
C ILE A 809 -5.81 19.61 -86.61
N LEU A 810 -6.40 19.87 -85.42
CA LEU A 810 -6.14 21.14 -84.70
C LEU A 810 -6.50 21.13 -83.20
N ILE A 811 -5.65 21.82 -82.45
CA ILE A 811 -5.58 21.97 -80.99
C ILE A 811 -6.50 23.12 -80.53
N LEU A 812 -7.00 23.10 -79.27
CA LEU A 812 -6.80 24.21 -78.30
C LEU A 812 -7.60 24.10 -76.98
N ALA A 813 -6.82 23.98 -75.89
CA ALA A 813 -6.94 24.62 -74.57
C ALA A 813 -8.31 24.95 -73.94
N ALA A 814 -8.47 24.55 -72.67
CA ALA A 814 -9.36 25.19 -71.70
C ALA A 814 -8.72 25.20 -70.29
N ILE A 815 -8.32 26.38 -69.80
CA ILE A 815 -7.77 26.60 -68.45
C ILE A 815 -8.79 27.34 -67.56
N ALA A 816 -8.76 27.02 -66.27
CA ALA A 816 -9.31 27.77 -65.13
C ALA A 816 -10.84 28.01 -64.99
N TYR A 817 -11.42 27.26 -64.04
CA TYR A 817 -11.88 27.81 -62.75
C TYR A 817 -12.95 28.94 -62.71
N THR A 818 -14.16 28.63 -62.21
CA THR A 818 -14.69 29.28 -60.98
C THR A 818 -15.98 28.65 -60.41
N ARG A 819 -15.97 28.42 -59.09
CA ARG A 819 -16.98 28.65 -58.01
C ARG A 819 -18.46 28.94 -58.43
N LYS A 820 -19.50 28.57 -57.65
CA LYS A 820 -19.64 28.74 -56.17
C LYS A 820 -20.92 28.08 -55.58
N GLU A 821 -20.85 27.54 -54.34
CA GLU A 821 -21.95 27.35 -53.33
C GLU A 821 -23.22 26.53 -53.70
N SER A 822 -23.95 25.84 -52.82
CA SER A 822 -23.84 25.35 -51.39
C SER A 822 -25.08 24.44 -51.10
N ILE A 823 -25.37 23.79 -49.96
CA ILE A 823 -24.94 23.78 -48.54
C ILE A 823 -25.26 22.38 -47.90
N LEU A 824 -24.88 22.16 -46.62
CA LEU A 824 -25.40 21.18 -45.63
C LEU A 824 -25.05 19.68 -45.80
N GLY A 825 -24.45 18.99 -44.81
CA GLY A 825 -23.85 19.48 -43.54
C GLY A 825 -23.58 18.37 -42.50
N GLY A 826 -22.58 18.59 -41.62
CA GLY A 826 -22.20 17.74 -40.47
C GLY A 826 -20.94 18.26 -39.76
N SER A 827 -20.86 18.13 -38.43
CA SER A 827 -19.70 18.48 -37.57
C SER A 827 -18.69 17.32 -37.50
N ILE A 828 -17.35 17.46 -37.44
CA ILE A 828 -16.40 18.44 -36.84
C ILE A 828 -16.09 18.17 -35.35
N SER A 829 -14.87 17.69 -35.11
CA SER A 829 -13.96 17.91 -33.94
C SER A 829 -12.64 17.21 -34.30
N GLU A 830 -11.70 17.82 -35.02
CA GLU A 830 -10.65 18.76 -34.56
C GLU A 830 -9.58 18.15 -33.62
N ILE A 831 -8.36 18.05 -34.15
CA ILE A 831 -7.04 17.76 -33.53
C ILE A 831 -6.16 18.98 -33.86
N PRO A 832 -5.49 19.64 -32.89
CA PRO A 832 -4.00 19.65 -32.80
C PRO A 832 -3.47 20.03 -31.38
N PRO A 833 -2.19 20.44 -31.15
CA PRO A 833 -0.90 20.20 -31.84
C PRO A 833 0.22 19.62 -30.90
N PRO A 834 1.42 19.29 -31.42
CA PRO A 834 2.61 18.95 -30.62
C PRO A 834 3.45 20.18 -30.18
N PRO A 835 4.41 20.00 -29.25
CA PRO A 835 5.65 20.78 -29.19
C PRO A 835 6.93 19.90 -29.14
N SER A 836 8.08 20.50 -29.44
CA SER A 836 9.41 19.86 -29.48
C SER A 836 10.25 20.11 -28.21
N LEU A 837 11.41 19.44 -28.12
CA LEU A 837 12.50 19.82 -27.21
C LEU A 837 13.04 21.24 -27.55
N ASP A 838 13.62 21.92 -26.55
CA ASP A 838 15.00 22.44 -26.65
C ASP A 838 15.61 22.88 -25.30
N GLU A 839 16.86 22.44 -25.09
CA GLU A 839 18.01 23.07 -24.38
C GLU A 839 17.91 23.88 -23.04
N VAL A 840 18.63 23.35 -22.02
CA VAL A 840 19.85 23.97 -21.38
C VAL A 840 19.78 24.79 -20.05
N MET A 841 20.45 24.20 -19.04
CA MET A 841 21.32 24.75 -17.96
C MET A 841 20.82 25.61 -16.75
N GLU A 842 21.14 25.04 -15.57
CA GLU A 842 21.92 25.62 -14.44
C GLU A 842 21.29 26.46 -13.28
N VAL A 843 21.41 25.88 -12.07
CA VAL A 843 22.13 26.42 -10.86
C VAL A 843 21.39 27.22 -9.77
N GLU A 844 21.50 26.69 -8.52
CA GLU A 844 21.45 27.33 -7.18
C GLU A 844 20.13 28.01 -6.69
N VAL A 845 19.79 28.12 -5.39
CA VAL A 845 20.09 27.40 -4.10
C VAL A 845 19.18 27.99 -2.98
N GLU A 846 18.96 27.29 -1.85
CA GLU A 846 18.36 27.82 -0.57
C GLU A 846 16.86 28.29 -0.64
N GLU A 847 16.03 28.39 0.42
CA GLU A 847 16.00 27.87 1.81
C GLU A 847 14.53 27.90 2.35
N ASP A 848 14.23 27.14 3.41
CA ASP A 848 13.13 27.15 4.42
C ASP A 848 11.84 28.06 4.35
N SER A 849 10.79 27.54 5.02
CA SER A 849 9.57 28.20 5.60
C SER A 849 8.44 28.68 4.65
N ASP A 850 7.16 28.73 5.06
CA ASP A 850 6.50 28.41 6.36
C ASP A 850 5.52 27.22 6.23
#